data_AF-A0AA88KVN9-F1
#
_entry.id   AF-A0AA88KVN9-F1
#
_cell.length_a   1.000
_cell.length_b   1.000
_cell.length_c   1.000
_cell.angle_alpha   90.00
_cell.angle_beta   90.00
_cell.angle_gamma   90.00
#
_symmetry.space_group_name_H-M   'P 1'
#
loop_
_entity.id
_entity.type
_entity.pdbx_description
1 polymer ?
#
loop_
_entity_poly.entity_id
_entity_poly.type
_entity_poly.pdbx_seq_one_letter_code
_entity_poly.pdbx_strand_id
1 'polypeptide(L)'
;MTFLMSPVAGILIDLVGAKKTAMLGGMMAVSGMVTSAYALNKIEILFLTYGILFGGGASLVYSPAVVVLGHYFDRYLGLVNGILATGSSVATVVLPFILEPLFSSLGLAQTFQVTAGMLFILVLCSLFYDIPKSEESKPIFNREVWKNRRYIIWVIGIPISMLGYFVPYTHLVAFSRQIAPDSDAKLLMTCIGFMSGIGRLIFGKMADHPKVNRLLLQQIAMVFMGLSMMCMSFAASFSWLIVTSLSLGLFDGCFICLFGTLAFDICGPHGATQGIGFLLGLKAIPVMIGPPIAGHIYSALNNSYVTAFLVAGIPSLFGAAILTFAHIKKEQQFDLEQPKSWNTGIPSLGTIDDVKKPSSEFPVILKSVVRTASSVPRSLVRTLSNPFPKIHDSAAFITSSGNCEPRLSVSDILQRPSTTGHGNVDTYQTSTLSLGSTTETVPHFLLKTLDHIRELHPARPTVKAARKGLQRYSRILRKRTRFNGIQSQKKKQFYADGRIVKTVQEEIENGLSIHFGTPKLYTSSRTDAGVHAINTALHVDLECPSVVGVYDPDYINRALNKYFEEVEVEIRIREVLPVSQYFHSRYSASSRTYLYRLGVYKNSSILNPRLSGKTLPIVEWSRLHVVSSPFDIDKFQEGASCFLGLHDFRSFASKKIPKDSVTLRRVDELNIIPGKPFMDPVWDSMYKDITILDIKVKGKGFLRTQVRRMVGSLISLAKGKASIEGIKAVLKSNEYAWNDSWVVAPAYGLYLADVEYPSEVLKRDYIRPCEIDVGLNAALDVVEDIKIQTETEEVK
;
A
#
# COMPACT_ATOMS: atom_id res chain seq x y z
N MET A 1 -9.65 18.26 29.50
CA MET A 1 -9.24 16.85 29.39
C MET A 1 -9.21 16.31 27.97
N THR A 2 -10.12 16.69 27.06
CA THR A 2 -10.23 16.20 25.67
C THR A 2 -8.91 16.12 24.89
N PHE A 3 -8.04 17.13 24.98
CA PHE A 3 -6.71 17.06 24.34
C PHE A 3 -5.64 16.41 25.25
N LEU A 4 -5.75 16.54 26.57
CA LEU A 4 -4.76 16.02 27.53
C LEU A 4 -4.70 14.48 27.54
N MET A 5 -5.84 13.82 27.30
CA MET A 5 -5.92 12.34 27.20
C MET A 5 -5.58 11.79 25.81
N SER A 6 -5.31 12.65 24.82
CA SER A 6 -5.01 12.21 23.45
C SER A 6 -3.74 11.33 23.31
N PRO A 7 -2.69 11.44 24.15
CA PRO A 7 -1.59 10.47 24.16
C PRO A 7 -2.08 9.06 24.51
N VAL A 8 -2.94 8.94 25.54
CA VAL A 8 -3.55 7.68 25.97
C VAL A 8 -4.47 7.12 24.87
N ALA A 9 -5.25 7.99 24.22
CA ALA A 9 -6.07 7.61 23.08
C ALA A 9 -5.23 7.08 21.90
N GLY A 10 -4.10 7.72 21.59
CA GLY A 10 -3.16 7.26 20.56
C GLY A 10 -2.58 5.87 20.85
N ILE A 11 -2.17 5.63 22.09
CA ILE A 11 -1.68 4.32 22.54
C ILE A 11 -2.78 3.26 22.47
N LEU A 12 -4.01 3.57 22.90
CA LEU A 12 -5.15 2.65 22.84
C LEU A 12 -5.54 2.31 21.39
N ILE A 13 -5.53 3.27 20.46
CA ILE A 13 -5.75 3.00 19.03
C ILE A 13 -4.76 1.96 18.49
N ASP A 14 -3.48 2.07 18.88
CA ASP A 14 -2.44 1.14 18.44
C ASP A 14 -2.53 -0.24 19.13
N LEU A 15 -3.06 -0.33 20.36
CA LEU A 15 -3.18 -1.58 21.13
C LEU A 15 -4.49 -2.35 20.89
N VAL A 16 -5.65 -1.69 20.93
CA VAL A 16 -6.97 -2.33 20.84
C VAL A 16 -7.75 -1.98 19.57
N GLY A 17 -7.24 -1.05 18.75
CA GLY A 17 -7.83 -0.62 17.49
C GLY A 17 -8.82 0.54 17.62
N ALA A 18 -8.89 1.37 16.58
CA ALA A 18 -9.72 2.58 16.52
C ALA A 18 -11.20 2.35 16.89
N LYS A 19 -11.82 1.27 16.40
CA LYS A 19 -13.21 0.87 16.69
C LYS A 19 -13.48 0.71 18.19
N LYS A 20 -12.65 -0.09 18.87
CA LYS A 20 -12.81 -0.34 20.32
C LYS A 20 -12.53 0.91 21.14
N THR A 21 -11.50 1.69 20.77
CA THR A 21 -11.17 2.95 21.45
C THR A 21 -12.31 3.97 21.34
N ALA A 22 -12.87 4.15 20.14
CA ALA A 22 -13.99 5.07 19.92
C ALA A 22 -15.29 4.60 20.62
N MET A 23 -15.58 3.30 20.62
CA MET A 23 -16.75 2.75 21.30
C MET A 23 -16.65 2.95 22.83
N LEU A 24 -15.50 2.62 23.42
CA LEU A 24 -15.20 2.88 24.84
C LEU A 24 -15.31 4.37 25.17
N GLY A 25 -14.74 5.23 24.32
CA GLY A 25 -14.80 6.68 24.46
C GLY A 25 -16.22 7.23 24.41
N GLY A 26 -17.06 6.73 23.51
CA GLY A 26 -18.45 7.15 23.39
C GLY A 26 -19.27 6.75 24.61
N MET A 27 -19.12 5.51 25.10
CA MET A 27 -19.77 5.07 26.35
C MET A 27 -19.32 5.92 27.54
N MET A 28 -18.02 6.18 27.65
CA MET A 28 -17.43 7.03 28.69
C MET A 28 -18.01 8.47 28.61
N ALA A 29 -18.10 9.05 27.41
CA ALA A 29 -18.66 10.38 27.19
C ALA A 29 -20.15 10.48 27.56
N VAL A 30 -20.97 9.49 27.15
CA VAL A 30 -22.39 9.39 27.52
C VAL A 30 -22.53 9.27 29.04
N SER A 31 -21.76 8.40 29.69
CA SER A 31 -21.79 8.25 31.15
C SER A 31 -21.39 9.54 31.89
N GLY A 32 -20.41 10.28 31.37
CA GLY A 32 -20.02 11.60 31.87
C GLY A 32 -21.18 12.59 31.85
N MET A 33 -21.84 12.74 30.70
CA MET A 33 -22.97 13.67 30.57
C MET A 33 -24.20 13.26 31.40
N VAL A 34 -24.54 11.97 31.45
CA VAL A 34 -25.64 11.49 32.31
C VAL A 34 -25.34 11.73 33.79
N THR A 35 -24.12 11.43 34.26
CA THR A 35 -23.75 11.66 35.66
C THR A 35 -23.66 13.15 36.00
N SER A 36 -23.21 14.00 35.06
CA SER A 36 -23.24 15.47 35.22
C SER A 36 -24.63 16.04 35.43
N ALA A 37 -25.68 15.45 34.82
CA ALA A 37 -27.07 15.88 35.03
C ALA A 37 -27.52 15.78 36.50
N TYR A 38 -26.99 14.80 37.25
CA TYR A 38 -27.30 14.60 38.67
C TYR A 38 -26.28 15.27 39.61
N ALA A 39 -25.13 15.72 39.10
CA ALA A 39 -24.04 16.31 39.87
C ALA A 39 -24.11 17.85 40.02
N LEU A 40 -25.13 18.51 39.47
CA LEU A 40 -25.21 19.98 39.39
C LEU A 40 -25.06 20.71 40.74
N ASN A 41 -25.50 20.07 41.84
CA ASN A 41 -25.44 20.65 43.18
C ASN A 41 -24.02 20.69 43.79
N LYS A 42 -23.02 20.06 43.16
CA LYS A 42 -21.63 19.98 43.65
C LYS A 42 -20.63 20.17 42.51
N ILE A 43 -20.11 21.40 42.38
CA ILE A 43 -19.15 21.80 41.34
C ILE A 43 -17.90 20.87 41.30
N GLU A 44 -17.43 20.39 42.46
CA GLU A 44 -16.32 19.42 42.54
C GLU A 44 -16.62 18.11 41.79
N ILE A 45 -17.84 17.57 41.96
CA ILE A 45 -18.29 16.36 41.25
C ILE A 45 -18.55 16.67 39.77
N LEU A 46 -18.93 17.91 39.43
CA LEU A 46 -19.04 18.35 38.05
C LEU A 46 -17.67 18.42 37.35
N PHE A 47 -16.60 18.84 38.03
CA PHE A 47 -15.24 18.74 37.48
C PHE A 47 -14.82 17.30 37.20
N LEU A 48 -15.22 16.34 38.03
CA LEU A 48 -14.96 14.91 37.80
C LEU A 48 -15.81 14.35 36.65
N THR A 49 -17.13 14.59 36.64
CA THR A 49 -18.06 14.00 35.66
C THR A 49 -18.02 14.69 34.30
N TYR A 50 -18.13 16.02 34.25
CA TYR A 50 -18.09 16.78 33.00
C TYR A 50 -16.64 17.01 32.54
N GLY A 51 -15.75 17.38 33.48
CA GLY A 51 -14.37 17.70 33.17
C GLY A 51 -13.53 16.47 32.80
N ILE A 52 -13.52 15.43 33.66
CA ILE A 52 -12.66 14.24 33.49
C ILE A 52 -13.37 13.12 32.72
N LEU A 53 -14.57 12.69 33.14
CA LEU A 53 -15.23 11.53 32.55
C LEU A 53 -15.73 11.83 31.12
N PHE A 54 -16.53 12.89 30.92
CA PHE A 54 -16.93 13.32 29.57
C PHE A 54 -15.72 13.75 28.72
N GLY A 55 -14.83 14.59 29.27
CA GLY A 55 -13.65 15.06 28.55
C GLY A 55 -12.68 13.94 28.13
N GLY A 56 -12.49 12.92 28.97
CA GLY A 56 -11.71 11.72 28.63
C GLY A 56 -12.38 10.89 27.54
N GLY A 57 -13.68 10.63 27.65
CA GLY A 57 -14.45 9.93 26.63
C GLY A 57 -14.41 10.64 25.27
N ALA A 58 -14.58 11.96 25.27
CA ALA A 58 -14.46 12.79 24.06
C ALA A 58 -13.07 12.69 23.39
N SER A 59 -12.00 12.53 24.17
CA SER A 59 -10.65 12.28 23.63
C SER A 59 -10.56 10.96 22.88
N LEU A 60 -11.09 9.90 23.50
CA LEU A 60 -11.11 8.54 22.97
C LEU A 60 -12.01 8.39 21.73
N VAL A 61 -13.01 9.27 21.52
CA VAL A 61 -13.78 9.35 20.27
C VAL A 61 -13.07 10.21 19.20
N TYR A 62 -12.48 11.33 19.61
CA TYR A 62 -11.86 12.30 18.69
C TYR A 62 -10.61 11.75 17.99
N SER A 63 -9.68 11.16 18.75
CA SER A 63 -8.41 10.68 18.19
C SER A 63 -8.57 9.60 17.10
N PRO A 64 -9.43 8.57 17.26
CA PRO A 64 -9.68 7.59 16.19
C PRO A 64 -10.23 8.23 14.91
N ALA A 65 -11.14 9.20 15.01
CA ALA A 65 -11.75 9.85 13.86
C ALA A 65 -10.72 10.52 12.93
N VAL A 66 -9.70 11.16 13.51
CA VAL A 66 -8.61 11.80 12.75
C VAL A 66 -7.63 10.76 12.18
N VAL A 67 -7.32 9.71 12.95
CA VAL A 67 -6.32 8.69 12.55
C VAL A 67 -6.84 7.79 11.41
N VAL A 68 -8.11 7.39 11.43
CA VAL A 68 -8.72 6.53 10.39
C VAL A 68 -8.51 7.11 8.99
N LEU A 69 -8.63 8.43 8.81
CA LEU A 69 -8.54 9.06 7.49
C LEU A 69 -7.20 8.81 6.78
N GLY A 70 -6.09 8.90 7.51
CA GLY A 70 -4.75 8.68 6.95
C GLY A 70 -4.39 7.21 6.70
N HIS A 71 -5.27 6.27 7.07
CA HIS A 71 -5.19 4.87 6.65
C HIS A 71 -6.07 4.55 5.44
N TYR A 72 -7.06 5.40 5.12
CA TYR A 72 -8.00 5.22 4.02
C TYR A 72 -7.68 6.07 2.79
N PHE A 73 -6.99 7.22 2.94
CA PHE A 73 -6.80 8.20 1.87
C PHE A 73 -5.36 8.70 1.78
N ASP A 74 -4.61 8.23 0.78
CA ASP A 74 -3.25 8.72 0.51
C ASP A 74 -3.24 10.02 -0.35
N ARG A 75 -4.17 10.14 -1.30
CA ARG A 75 -4.10 11.16 -2.37
C ARG A 75 -4.77 12.49 -2.05
N TYR A 76 -5.83 12.48 -1.24
CA TYR A 76 -6.67 13.64 -0.94
C TYR A 76 -6.81 13.86 0.58
N LEU A 77 -5.73 13.55 1.32
CA LEU A 77 -5.77 13.52 2.79
C LEU A 77 -6.06 14.91 3.38
N GLY A 78 -5.63 16.00 2.74
CA GLY A 78 -5.94 17.37 3.13
C GLY A 78 -7.41 17.72 2.95
N LEU A 79 -7.99 17.40 1.78
CA LEU A 79 -9.41 17.63 1.51
C LEU A 79 -10.31 16.79 2.43
N VAL A 80 -9.96 15.52 2.66
CA VAL A 80 -10.76 14.64 3.53
C VAL A 80 -10.66 15.07 5.00
N ASN A 81 -9.48 15.45 5.49
CA ASN A 81 -9.36 16.08 6.82
C ASN A 81 -10.12 17.41 6.90
N GLY A 82 -10.11 18.20 5.83
CA GLY A 82 -10.92 19.41 5.71
C GLY A 82 -12.41 19.14 5.88
N ILE A 83 -12.96 18.19 5.12
CA ILE A 83 -14.37 17.80 5.18
C ILE A 83 -14.75 17.28 6.58
N LEU A 84 -13.94 16.38 7.18
CA LEU A 84 -14.19 15.90 8.54
C LEU A 84 -14.17 17.05 9.55
N ALA A 85 -13.17 17.93 9.46
CA ALA A 85 -13.03 19.06 10.36
C ALA A 85 -14.18 20.08 10.21
N THR A 86 -14.72 20.29 9.00
CA THR A 86 -15.88 21.20 8.78
C THR A 86 -17.10 20.80 9.62
N GLY A 87 -17.26 19.51 9.97
CA GLY A 87 -18.30 19.07 10.91
C GLY A 87 -18.25 19.77 12.28
N SER A 88 -17.05 20.08 12.78
CA SER A 88 -16.87 20.85 14.02
C SER A 88 -17.31 22.31 13.86
N SER A 89 -17.08 22.91 12.69
CA SER A 89 -17.51 24.29 12.39
C SER A 89 -19.03 24.40 12.28
N VAL A 90 -19.66 23.40 11.64
CA VAL A 90 -21.13 23.28 11.59
C VAL A 90 -21.69 23.11 13.00
N ALA A 91 -21.08 22.28 13.84
CA ALA A 91 -21.49 22.14 15.23
C ALA A 91 -21.39 23.45 16.02
N THR A 92 -20.30 24.22 15.88
CA THR A 92 -20.16 25.54 16.54
C THR A 92 -21.28 26.52 16.15
N VAL A 93 -21.74 26.49 14.90
CA VAL A 93 -22.82 27.37 14.42
C VAL A 93 -24.20 26.84 14.85
N VAL A 94 -24.47 25.55 14.69
CA VAL A 94 -25.82 24.96 14.85
C VAL A 94 -26.14 24.63 16.32
N LEU A 95 -25.17 24.17 17.10
CA LEU A 95 -25.40 23.66 18.45
C LEU A 95 -25.99 24.71 19.42
N PRO A 96 -25.61 26.01 19.40
CA PRO A 96 -26.25 27.03 20.23
C PRO A 96 -27.76 27.17 19.97
N PHE A 97 -28.21 27.11 18.71
CA PHE A 97 -29.64 27.18 18.36
C PHE A 97 -30.44 25.96 18.82
N ILE A 98 -29.77 24.82 19.08
CA ILE A 98 -30.38 23.63 19.67
C ILE A 98 -30.37 23.74 21.20
N LEU A 99 -29.22 24.09 21.79
CA LEU A 99 -29.03 24.10 23.25
C LEU A 99 -29.73 25.24 23.97
N GLU A 100 -29.83 26.45 23.39
CA GLU A 100 -30.49 27.59 24.06
C GLU A 100 -32.00 27.33 24.31
N PRO A 101 -32.81 26.87 23.34
CA PRO A 101 -34.20 26.49 23.59
C PRO A 101 -34.36 25.27 24.52
N LEU A 102 -33.45 24.29 24.44
CA LEU A 102 -33.43 23.13 25.32
C LEU A 102 -33.18 23.54 26.79
N PHE A 103 -32.22 24.43 27.00
CA PHE A 103 -31.88 24.96 28.32
C PHE A 103 -33.00 25.83 28.89
N SER A 104 -33.62 26.69 28.09
CA SER A 104 -34.69 27.59 28.57
C SER A 104 -36.02 26.87 28.85
N SER A 105 -36.31 25.76 28.17
CA SER A 105 -37.56 25.00 28.34
C SER A 105 -37.45 23.84 29.35
N LEU A 106 -36.33 23.09 29.35
CA LEU A 106 -36.17 21.89 30.18
C LEU A 106 -35.18 22.06 31.34
N GLY A 107 -34.35 23.10 31.34
CA GLY A 107 -33.31 23.31 32.35
C GLY A 107 -32.02 22.50 32.11
N LEU A 108 -31.01 22.75 32.94
CA LEU A 108 -29.64 22.28 32.71
C LEU A 108 -29.47 20.76 32.79
N ALA A 109 -30.10 20.10 33.77
CA ALA A 109 -29.95 18.65 33.97
C ALA A 109 -30.51 17.86 32.79
N GLN A 110 -31.72 18.21 32.37
CA GLN A 110 -32.41 17.64 31.22
C GLN A 110 -31.64 17.93 29.92
N THR A 111 -31.06 19.14 29.78
CA THR A 111 -30.19 19.47 28.64
C THR A 111 -28.95 18.57 28.58
N PHE A 112 -28.31 18.26 29.71
CA PHE A 112 -27.22 17.28 29.76
C PHE A 112 -27.68 15.85 29.40
N GLN A 113 -28.87 15.41 29.83
CA GLN A 113 -29.44 14.11 29.46
C GLN A 113 -29.73 14.02 27.95
N VAL A 114 -30.36 15.04 27.35
CA VAL A 114 -30.60 15.09 25.90
C VAL A 114 -29.28 15.10 25.12
N THR A 115 -28.29 15.86 25.59
CA THR A 115 -26.95 15.88 24.98
C THR A 115 -26.25 14.52 25.09
N ALA A 116 -26.44 13.78 26.19
CA ALA A 116 -25.95 12.41 26.31
C ALA A 116 -26.62 11.48 25.28
N GLY A 117 -27.93 11.63 25.03
CA GLY A 117 -28.63 10.93 23.95
C GLY A 117 -28.06 11.23 22.57
N MET A 118 -27.72 12.50 22.28
CA MET A 118 -27.04 12.89 21.04
C MET A 118 -25.64 12.26 20.92
N LEU A 119 -24.89 12.19 22.02
CA LEU A 119 -23.55 11.56 22.04
C LEU A 119 -23.60 10.04 21.87
N PHE A 120 -24.69 9.37 22.21
CA PHE A 120 -24.86 7.94 21.95
C PHE A 120 -24.80 7.59 20.45
N ILE A 121 -25.17 8.53 19.58
CA ILE A 121 -25.00 8.40 18.12
C ILE A 121 -23.52 8.18 17.76
N LEU A 122 -22.57 8.76 18.50
CA LEU A 122 -21.13 8.56 18.27
C LEU A 122 -20.69 7.12 18.59
N VAL A 123 -21.34 6.45 19.55
CA VAL A 123 -21.12 5.02 19.83
C VAL A 123 -21.53 4.19 18.61
N LEU A 124 -22.69 4.48 18.03
CA LEU A 124 -23.17 3.80 16.81
C LEU A 124 -22.24 4.09 15.61
N CYS A 125 -21.81 5.34 15.43
CA CYS A 125 -20.85 5.73 14.39
C CYS A 125 -19.49 5.03 14.53
N SER A 126 -19.05 4.70 15.74
CA SER A 126 -17.77 3.98 15.97
C SER A 126 -17.73 2.58 15.35
N LEU A 127 -18.89 1.97 15.10
CA LEU A 127 -19.01 0.64 14.49
C LEU A 127 -18.48 0.61 13.05
N PHE A 128 -18.42 1.75 12.35
CA PHE A 128 -17.91 1.86 10.98
C PHE A 128 -16.36 1.99 10.90
N TYR A 129 -15.64 2.02 12.02
CA TYR A 129 -14.17 2.18 12.04
C TYR A 129 -13.40 0.86 11.81
N ASP A 130 -13.57 0.23 10.65
CA ASP A 130 -12.79 -0.96 10.30
C ASP A 130 -11.42 -0.57 9.71
N ILE A 131 -10.41 -0.39 10.57
CA ILE A 131 -9.00 -0.28 10.12
C ILE A 131 -8.45 -1.70 9.89
N PRO A 132 -7.77 -1.99 8.77
CA PRO A 132 -7.07 -3.26 8.59
C PRO A 132 -6.04 -3.46 9.71
N LYS A 133 -6.11 -4.61 10.40
CA LYS A 133 -5.20 -4.93 11.50
C LYS A 133 -3.76 -5.00 10.97
N SER A 134 -2.86 -4.20 11.53
CA SER A 134 -1.42 -4.41 11.32
C SER A 134 -0.97 -5.66 12.08
N GLU A 135 -0.41 -6.64 11.38
CA GLU A 135 0.08 -7.90 11.97
C GLU A 135 1.32 -7.70 12.87
N GLU A 136 1.97 -6.55 12.79
CA GLU A 136 3.11 -6.18 13.65
C GLU A 136 2.64 -5.62 15.01
N SER A 137 3.18 -6.16 16.09
CA SER A 137 2.96 -5.65 17.45
C SER A 137 3.61 -4.28 17.63
N LYS A 138 2.80 -3.22 17.68
CA LYS A 138 3.29 -1.85 17.91
C LYS A 138 3.78 -1.68 19.36
N PRO A 139 4.89 -0.95 19.59
CA PRO A 139 5.33 -0.64 20.94
C PRO A 139 4.37 0.33 21.64
N ILE A 140 4.13 0.11 22.93
CA ILE A 140 3.28 0.96 23.79
C ILE A 140 3.72 2.44 23.74
N PHE A 141 5.01 2.70 23.59
CA PHE A 141 5.56 4.04 23.41
C PHE A 141 6.54 4.08 22.24
N ASN A 142 6.14 4.72 21.15
CA ASN A 142 6.94 4.83 19.93
C ASN A 142 8.05 5.89 20.07
N ARG A 143 9.23 5.45 20.51
CA ARG A 143 10.43 6.30 20.68
C ARG A 143 10.97 6.88 19.37
N GLU A 144 10.67 6.28 18.21
CA GLU A 144 11.21 6.77 16.93
C GLU A 144 10.63 8.13 16.53
N VAL A 145 9.36 8.39 16.86
CA VAL A 145 8.70 9.69 16.64
C VAL A 145 9.49 10.82 17.32
N TRP A 146 9.97 10.57 18.54
CA TRP A 146 10.76 11.51 19.34
C TRP A 146 12.22 11.67 18.89
N LYS A 147 12.74 10.84 17.98
CA LYS A 147 14.04 11.05 17.35
C LYS A 147 13.97 12.00 16.14
N ASN A 148 12.79 12.19 15.57
CA ASN A 148 12.62 13.04 14.38
C ASN A 148 12.68 14.53 14.78
N ARG A 149 13.77 15.21 14.44
CA ARG A 149 13.99 16.64 14.73
C ARG A 149 12.88 17.56 14.19
N ARG A 150 12.28 17.25 13.03
CA ARG A 150 11.15 18.04 12.50
C ARG A 150 9.91 17.88 13.37
N TYR A 151 9.66 16.66 13.86
CA TYR A 151 8.58 16.41 14.82
C TYR A 151 8.82 17.14 16.13
N ILE A 152 10.04 17.12 16.69
CA ILE A 152 10.36 17.84 17.94
C ILE A 152 10.08 19.34 17.80
N ILE A 153 10.54 19.99 16.73
CA ILE A 153 10.33 21.43 16.53
C ILE A 153 8.82 21.72 16.36
N TRP A 154 8.10 20.87 15.61
CA TRP A 154 6.66 21.02 15.40
C TRP A 154 5.85 20.82 16.68
N VAL A 155 6.13 19.76 17.44
CA VAL A 155 5.42 19.41 18.68
C VAL A 155 5.70 20.37 19.84
N ILE A 156 6.78 21.16 19.77
CA ILE A 156 7.07 22.25 20.71
C ILE A 156 6.45 23.58 20.22
N GLY A 157 6.59 23.91 18.94
CA GLY A 157 6.08 25.17 18.38
C GLY A 157 4.55 25.29 18.40
N ILE A 158 3.83 24.18 18.23
CA ILE A 158 2.36 24.17 18.22
C ILE A 158 1.73 24.44 19.60
N PRO A 159 2.11 23.78 20.71
CA PRO A 159 1.59 24.12 22.03
C PRO A 159 1.85 25.59 22.41
N ILE A 160 3.06 26.09 22.16
CA ILE A 160 3.44 27.48 22.43
C ILE A 160 2.53 28.45 21.67
N SER A 161 2.21 28.15 20.40
CA SER A 161 1.34 29.01 19.59
C SER A 161 -0.12 29.09 20.03
N MET A 162 -0.55 28.16 20.89
CA MET A 162 -1.93 27.97 21.32
C MET A 162 -2.27 28.64 22.65
N LEU A 163 -1.33 29.31 23.32
CA LEU A 163 -1.60 30.01 24.58
C LEU A 163 -2.66 31.12 24.43
N GLY A 164 -2.66 31.87 23.33
CA GLY A 164 -3.69 32.89 23.08
C GLY A 164 -4.94 32.38 22.36
N TYR A 165 -4.94 31.16 21.84
CA TYR A 165 -5.90 30.69 20.84
C TYR A 165 -7.37 30.71 21.30
N PHE A 166 -7.65 30.41 22.57
CA PHE A 166 -9.01 30.46 23.11
C PHE A 166 -9.45 31.83 23.67
N VAL A 167 -8.55 32.82 23.73
CA VAL A 167 -8.86 34.16 24.28
C VAL A 167 -10.01 34.86 23.53
N PRO A 168 -10.06 34.86 22.18
CA PRO A 168 -11.22 35.39 21.46
C PRO A 168 -12.50 34.64 21.77
N TYR A 169 -12.45 33.30 21.82
CA TYR A 169 -13.64 32.47 22.06
C TYR A 169 -14.29 32.69 23.43
N THR A 170 -13.54 33.16 24.44
CA THR A 170 -14.07 33.45 25.78
C THR A 170 -14.36 34.93 26.02
N HIS A 171 -13.50 35.83 25.52
CA HIS A 171 -13.54 37.25 25.89
C HIS A 171 -14.10 38.19 24.82
N LEU A 172 -14.23 37.76 23.55
CA LEU A 172 -14.69 38.61 22.45
C LEU A 172 -16.14 39.11 22.65
N VAL A 173 -17.02 38.27 23.21
CA VAL A 173 -18.40 38.66 23.52
C VAL A 173 -18.44 39.76 24.59
N ALA A 174 -17.61 39.66 25.64
CA ALA A 174 -17.50 40.67 26.68
C ALA A 174 -16.91 41.98 26.14
N PHE A 175 -15.86 41.89 25.31
CA PHE A 175 -15.24 43.04 24.67
C PHE A 175 -16.17 43.74 23.67
N SER A 176 -16.92 42.98 22.86
CA SER A 176 -17.86 43.58 21.89
C SER A 176 -18.95 44.42 22.55
N ARG A 177 -19.40 44.03 23.77
CA ARG A 177 -20.35 44.82 24.58
C ARG A 177 -19.77 46.13 25.12
N GLN A 178 -18.44 46.25 25.25
CA GLN A 178 -17.79 47.53 25.59
C GLN A 178 -17.74 48.49 24.40
N ILE A 179 -17.71 47.99 23.16
CA ILE A 179 -17.61 48.79 21.93
C ILE A 179 -18.99 49.12 21.35
N ALA A 180 -19.91 48.15 21.36
CA ALA A 180 -21.25 48.26 20.78
C ALA A 180 -22.25 47.45 21.63
N PRO A 181 -22.80 48.04 22.71
CA PRO A 181 -23.67 47.34 23.65
C PRO A 181 -24.91 46.70 23.01
N ASP A 182 -25.50 47.38 22.03
CA ASP A 182 -26.77 46.99 21.38
C ASP A 182 -26.59 45.99 20.22
N SER A 183 -25.36 45.60 19.89
CA SER A 183 -25.07 44.67 18.78
C SER A 183 -25.11 43.20 19.21
N ASP A 184 -25.59 42.32 18.34
CA ASP A 184 -25.62 40.88 18.63
C ASP A 184 -24.22 40.27 18.62
N ALA A 185 -23.60 40.25 19.81
CA ALA A 185 -22.29 39.63 20.04
C ALA A 185 -22.20 38.15 19.64
N LYS A 186 -23.33 37.41 19.55
CA LYS A 186 -23.34 36.00 19.09
C LYS A 186 -22.97 35.89 17.60
N LEU A 187 -23.21 36.94 16.81
CA LEU A 187 -22.83 36.99 15.40
C LEU A 187 -21.31 36.84 15.22
N LEU A 188 -20.49 37.39 16.12
CA LEU A 188 -19.02 37.29 16.03
C LEU A 188 -18.54 35.84 16.11
N MET A 189 -19.07 35.08 17.07
CA MET A 189 -18.77 33.65 17.23
C MET A 189 -19.27 32.83 16.04
N THR A 190 -20.43 33.20 15.49
CA THR A 190 -21.00 32.61 14.27
C THR A 190 -20.10 32.86 13.05
N CYS A 191 -19.57 34.08 12.90
CA CYS A 191 -18.62 34.45 11.85
C CYS A 191 -17.32 33.64 11.93
N ILE A 192 -16.74 33.47 13.13
CA ILE A 192 -15.54 32.62 13.33
C ILE A 192 -15.85 31.18 12.91
N GLY A 193 -16.95 30.61 13.41
CA GLY A 193 -17.35 29.23 13.10
C GLY A 193 -17.59 29.00 11.60
N PHE A 194 -18.40 29.85 10.98
CA PHE A 194 -18.73 29.78 9.55
C PHE A 194 -17.48 29.91 8.67
N MET A 195 -16.63 30.92 8.91
CA MET A 195 -15.44 31.13 8.08
C MET A 195 -14.37 30.07 8.33
N SER A 196 -14.30 29.48 9.52
CA SER A 196 -13.47 28.29 9.78
C SER A 196 -13.96 27.07 8.99
N GLY A 197 -15.27 26.89 8.84
CA GLY A 197 -15.83 25.85 7.97
C GLY A 197 -15.40 26.01 6.50
N ILE A 198 -15.44 27.25 5.99
CA ILE A 198 -14.96 27.61 4.64
C ILE A 198 -13.44 27.38 4.54
N GLY A 199 -12.67 27.84 5.53
CA GLY A 199 -11.22 27.69 5.56
C GLY A 199 -10.78 26.23 5.50
N ARG A 200 -11.43 25.33 6.26
CA ARG A 200 -11.14 23.89 6.26
C ARG A 200 -11.32 23.25 4.87
N LEU A 201 -12.33 23.69 4.10
CA LEU A 201 -12.56 23.19 2.74
C LEU A 201 -11.57 23.77 1.72
N ILE A 202 -11.34 25.10 1.75
CA ILE A 202 -10.40 25.78 0.84
C ILE A 202 -8.97 25.29 1.07
N PHE A 203 -8.49 25.40 2.30
CA PHE A 203 -7.11 25.07 2.64
C PHE A 203 -6.87 23.56 2.75
N GLY A 204 -7.87 22.76 3.10
CA GLY A 204 -7.80 21.30 2.95
C GLY A 204 -7.53 20.88 1.51
N LYS A 205 -8.28 21.44 0.54
CA LYS A 205 -8.03 21.22 -0.89
C LYS A 205 -6.67 21.76 -1.33
N MET A 206 -6.27 22.94 -0.82
CA MET A 206 -4.99 23.57 -1.17
C MET A 206 -3.79 22.78 -0.61
N ALA A 207 -3.94 22.13 0.53
CA ALA A 207 -2.92 21.28 1.16
C ALA A 207 -2.57 20.03 0.33
N ASP A 208 -3.46 19.56 -0.55
CA ASP A 208 -3.19 18.43 -1.46
C ASP A 208 -2.55 18.86 -2.79
N HIS A 209 -2.34 20.16 -3.00
CA HIS A 209 -1.68 20.63 -4.22
C HIS A 209 -0.15 20.40 -4.14
N PRO A 210 0.49 19.73 -5.11
CA PRO A 210 1.88 19.25 -4.99
C PRO A 210 2.95 20.33 -4.90
N LYS A 211 2.62 21.61 -5.13
CA LYS A 211 3.53 22.75 -4.92
C LYS A 211 3.40 23.41 -3.53
N VAL A 212 2.42 23.00 -2.72
CA VAL A 212 2.12 23.64 -1.43
C VAL A 212 2.87 22.90 -0.32
N ASN A 213 3.78 23.60 0.34
CA ASN A 213 4.41 23.11 1.56
C ASN A 213 3.41 23.26 2.72
N ARG A 214 2.78 22.15 3.13
CA ARG A 214 1.80 22.09 4.23
C ARG A 214 2.31 22.71 5.53
N LEU A 215 3.61 22.61 5.83
CA LEU A 215 4.19 23.17 7.06
C LEU A 215 4.32 24.70 6.97
N LEU A 216 4.69 25.24 5.80
CA LEU A 216 4.68 26.68 5.54
C LEU A 216 3.24 27.23 5.53
N LEU A 217 2.28 26.48 5.00
CA LEU A 217 0.87 26.86 5.03
C LEU A 217 0.35 26.98 6.47
N GLN A 218 0.73 26.05 7.36
CA GLN A 218 0.40 26.14 8.78
C GLN A 218 1.06 27.35 9.46
N GLN A 219 2.31 27.67 9.12
CA GLN A 219 2.99 28.89 9.62
C GLN A 219 2.26 30.17 9.19
N ILE A 220 1.89 30.28 7.91
CA ILE A 220 1.14 31.42 7.38
C ILE A 220 -0.18 31.57 8.15
N ALA A 221 -0.92 30.47 8.35
CA ALA A 221 -2.14 30.49 9.16
C ALA A 221 -1.89 30.98 10.59
N MET A 222 -0.82 30.53 11.26
CA MET A 222 -0.45 30.98 12.60
C MET A 222 -0.10 32.48 12.66
N VAL A 223 0.59 33.01 11.65
CA VAL A 223 0.87 34.45 11.55
C VAL A 223 -0.43 35.24 11.41
N PHE A 224 -1.30 34.88 10.47
CA PHE A 224 -2.56 35.60 10.27
C PHE A 224 -3.56 35.44 11.42
N MET A 225 -3.58 34.30 12.13
CA MET A 225 -4.35 34.17 13.38
C MET A 225 -3.81 35.13 14.46
N GLY A 226 -2.49 35.16 14.67
CA GLY A 226 -1.84 36.08 15.62
C GLY A 226 -2.15 37.54 15.32
N LEU A 227 -1.95 37.95 14.07
CA LEU A 227 -2.29 39.30 13.60
C LEU A 227 -3.78 39.61 13.74
N SER A 228 -4.68 38.68 13.39
CA SER A 228 -6.14 38.90 13.53
C SER A 228 -6.54 39.14 14.98
N MET A 229 -5.95 38.42 15.94
CA MET A 229 -6.17 38.65 17.38
C MET A 229 -5.64 40.01 17.84
N MET A 230 -4.46 40.43 17.39
CA MET A 230 -3.93 41.77 17.69
C MET A 230 -4.74 42.88 17.02
N CYS A 231 -5.29 42.65 15.82
CA CYS A 231 -6.15 43.59 15.13
C CYS A 231 -7.48 43.83 15.86
N MET A 232 -7.99 42.86 16.65
CA MET A 232 -9.18 43.06 17.48
C MET A 232 -8.96 44.17 18.52
N SER A 233 -7.74 44.32 19.07
CA SER A 233 -7.40 45.39 20.03
C SER A 233 -7.65 46.82 19.51
N PHE A 234 -7.66 47.02 18.19
CA PHE A 234 -7.87 48.32 17.55
C PHE A 234 -9.32 48.54 17.07
N ALA A 235 -10.27 47.75 17.58
CA ALA A 235 -11.67 47.81 17.17
C ALA A 235 -12.37 49.11 17.60
N ALA A 236 -12.56 50.03 16.66
CA ALA A 236 -13.38 51.24 16.82
C ALA A 236 -14.86 51.02 16.49
N SER A 237 -15.26 49.85 15.98
CA SER A 237 -16.66 49.55 15.62
C SER A 237 -16.95 48.04 15.62
N PHE A 238 -18.23 47.69 15.74
CA PHE A 238 -18.68 46.29 15.63
C PHE A 238 -18.33 45.66 14.28
N SER A 239 -18.41 46.41 13.18
CA SER A 239 -18.00 45.97 11.84
C SER A 239 -16.53 45.54 11.77
N TRP A 240 -15.65 46.21 12.51
CA TRP A 240 -14.23 45.80 12.59
C TRP A 240 -14.06 44.48 13.34
N LEU A 241 -14.84 44.24 14.40
CA LEU A 241 -14.88 42.95 15.09
C LEU A 241 -15.37 41.83 14.15
N ILE A 242 -16.35 42.10 13.27
CA ILE A 242 -16.79 41.13 12.26
C ILE A 242 -15.65 40.79 11.29
N VAL A 243 -14.98 41.79 10.71
CA VAL A 243 -13.88 41.57 9.73
C VAL A 243 -12.72 40.79 10.35
N THR A 244 -12.29 41.16 11.55
CA THR A 244 -11.22 40.45 12.27
C THR A 244 -11.65 39.04 12.72
N SER A 245 -12.92 38.83 13.06
CA SER A 245 -13.49 37.51 13.37
C SER A 245 -13.55 36.59 12.15
N LEU A 246 -13.94 37.10 10.97
CA LEU A 246 -13.92 36.35 9.72
C LEU A 246 -12.49 35.96 9.34
N SER A 247 -11.53 36.89 9.44
CA SER A 247 -10.11 36.60 9.23
C SER A 247 -9.60 35.51 10.17
N LEU A 248 -9.84 35.65 11.48
CA LEU A 248 -9.47 34.65 12.48
C LEU A 248 -10.07 33.28 12.16
N GLY A 249 -11.36 33.21 11.83
CA GLY A 249 -12.04 31.98 11.42
C GLY A 249 -11.40 31.33 10.20
N LEU A 250 -11.16 32.10 9.13
CA LEU A 250 -10.54 31.60 7.89
C LEU A 250 -9.20 30.89 8.14
N PHE A 251 -8.33 31.51 8.94
CA PHE A 251 -7.01 30.96 9.23
C PHE A 251 -7.01 29.91 10.35
N ASP A 252 -7.95 29.94 11.29
CA ASP A 252 -8.25 28.77 12.15
C ASP A 252 -8.58 27.55 11.29
N GLY A 253 -9.44 27.72 10.28
CA GLY A 253 -9.83 26.63 9.41
C GLY A 253 -8.65 25.99 8.69
N CYS A 254 -7.72 26.83 8.20
CA CYS A 254 -6.44 26.40 7.63
C CYS A 254 -5.57 25.64 8.64
N PHE A 255 -5.44 26.18 9.85
CA PHE A 255 -4.58 25.65 10.89
C PHE A 255 -5.05 24.28 11.41
N ILE A 256 -6.37 24.10 11.62
CA ILE A 256 -6.96 22.87 12.15
C ILE A 256 -6.90 21.73 11.14
N CYS A 257 -7.19 21.96 9.84
CA CYS A 257 -7.22 20.88 8.85
C CYS A 257 -5.83 20.26 8.58
N LEU A 258 -4.74 20.96 8.93
CA LEU A 258 -3.36 20.53 8.67
C LEU A 258 -2.79 19.58 9.73
N PHE A 259 -3.40 19.43 10.91
CA PHE A 259 -2.85 18.58 11.97
C PHE A 259 -2.73 17.11 11.57
N GLY A 260 -3.79 16.55 10.98
CA GLY A 260 -3.79 15.18 10.48
C GLY A 260 -2.73 14.98 9.40
N THR A 261 -2.79 15.78 8.34
CA THR A 261 -1.83 15.68 7.21
C THR A 261 -0.38 15.81 7.64
N LEU A 262 -0.04 16.79 8.48
CA LEU A 262 1.35 17.02 8.89
C LEU A 262 1.88 15.92 9.80
N ALA A 263 1.05 15.32 10.65
CA ALA A 263 1.49 14.16 11.44
C ALA A 263 1.80 12.96 10.53
N PHE A 264 1.00 12.70 9.50
CA PHE A 264 1.31 11.66 8.51
C PHE A 264 2.56 12.01 7.67
N ASP A 265 2.73 13.26 7.25
CA ASP A 265 3.89 13.71 6.47
C ASP A 265 5.22 13.67 7.27
N ILE A 266 5.17 13.97 8.58
CA ILE A 266 6.36 14.06 9.44
C ILE A 266 6.67 12.71 10.11
N CYS A 267 5.67 12.00 10.64
CA CYS A 267 5.87 10.76 11.40
C CYS A 267 5.70 9.48 10.56
N GLY A 268 5.12 9.58 9.37
CA GLY A 268 4.73 8.43 8.55
C GLY A 268 3.53 7.66 9.12
N PRO A 269 2.91 6.76 8.34
CA PRO A 269 1.67 6.07 8.72
C PRO A 269 1.82 5.14 9.94
N HIS A 270 3.04 4.70 10.27
CA HIS A 270 3.31 3.89 11.47
C HIS A 270 3.51 4.73 12.74
N GLY A 271 3.82 6.03 12.62
CA GLY A 271 4.07 6.93 13.75
C GLY A 271 2.98 7.98 13.99
N ALA A 272 2.11 8.23 12.99
CA ALA A 272 1.12 9.29 13.02
C ALA A 272 0.14 9.20 14.21
N THR A 273 -0.35 8.00 14.56
CA THR A 273 -1.30 7.79 15.67
C THR A 273 -0.80 8.39 16.99
N GLN A 274 0.39 7.98 17.44
CA GLN A 274 0.98 8.48 18.68
C GLN A 274 1.51 9.91 18.53
N GLY A 275 1.99 10.29 17.34
CA GLY A 275 2.39 11.68 17.05
C GLY A 275 1.25 12.70 17.21
N ILE A 276 0.07 12.40 16.67
CA ILE A 276 -1.15 13.21 16.88
C ILE A 276 -1.52 13.22 18.37
N GLY A 277 -1.46 12.05 19.03
CA GLY A 277 -1.75 11.91 20.46
C GLY A 277 -0.89 12.83 21.34
N PHE A 278 0.43 12.76 21.20
CA PHE A 278 1.38 13.59 21.97
C PHE A 278 1.26 15.08 21.65
N LEU A 279 1.07 15.46 20.38
CA LEU A 279 0.85 16.85 19.97
C LEU A 279 -0.36 17.48 20.68
N LEU A 280 -1.50 16.78 20.65
CA LEU A 280 -2.72 17.23 21.30
C LEU A 280 -2.56 17.25 22.83
N GLY A 281 -1.89 16.24 23.40
CA GLY A 281 -1.55 16.18 24.83
C GLY A 281 -0.80 17.42 25.30
N LEU A 282 0.28 17.80 24.61
CA LEU A 282 1.06 18.99 24.95
C LEU A 282 0.29 20.30 24.69
N LYS A 283 -0.51 20.36 23.62
CA LYS A 283 -1.38 21.53 23.32
C LYS A 283 -2.39 21.81 24.44
N ALA A 284 -2.81 20.81 25.21
CA ALA A 284 -3.87 20.95 26.20
C ALA A 284 -3.57 21.97 27.30
N ILE A 285 -2.31 22.08 27.74
CA ILE A 285 -1.91 22.93 28.87
C ILE A 285 -1.97 24.43 28.49
N PRO A 286 -1.33 24.90 27.41
CA PRO A 286 -1.45 26.30 26.97
C PRO A 286 -2.90 26.72 26.67
N VAL A 287 -3.67 25.83 26.03
CA VAL A 287 -5.10 26.02 25.73
C VAL A 287 -5.93 26.30 26.99
N MET A 288 -5.62 25.61 28.10
CA MET A 288 -6.33 25.75 29.38
C MET A 288 -5.94 27.03 30.12
N ILE A 289 -4.65 27.39 30.08
CA ILE A 289 -4.08 28.50 30.86
C ILE A 289 -4.32 29.87 30.19
N GLY A 290 -4.48 29.90 28.87
CA GLY A 290 -4.67 31.12 28.08
C GLY A 290 -5.79 32.06 28.53
N PRO A 291 -7.07 31.61 28.52
CA PRO A 291 -8.19 32.47 28.88
C PRO A 291 -8.16 33.02 30.33
N PRO A 292 -7.73 32.26 31.36
CA PRO A 292 -7.46 32.79 32.68
C PRO A 292 -6.37 33.87 32.72
N ILE A 293 -5.24 33.66 32.03
CA ILE A 293 -4.18 34.69 31.93
C ILE A 293 -4.73 35.98 31.30
N ALA A 294 -5.50 35.88 30.22
CA ALA A 294 -6.13 37.04 29.58
C ALA A 294 -7.13 37.76 30.52
N GLY A 295 -7.87 37.02 31.34
CA GLY A 295 -8.75 37.58 32.38
C GLY A 295 -7.99 38.29 33.49
N HIS A 296 -6.86 37.74 33.93
CA HIS A 296 -5.98 38.41 34.89
C HIS A 296 -5.35 39.67 34.31
N ILE A 297 -4.86 39.63 33.06
CA ILE A 297 -4.33 40.80 32.33
C ILE A 297 -5.39 41.91 32.25
N TYR A 298 -6.64 41.56 31.91
CA TYR A 298 -7.77 42.49 31.91
C TYR A 298 -7.95 43.17 33.29
N SER A 299 -7.99 42.38 34.38
CA SER A 299 -8.18 42.91 35.74
C SER A 299 -7.01 43.76 36.25
N ALA A 300 -5.78 43.45 35.81
CA ALA A 300 -4.56 44.13 36.25
C ALA A 300 -4.27 45.43 35.47
N LEU A 301 -4.82 45.57 34.26
CA LEU A 301 -4.52 46.69 33.34
C LEU A 301 -5.81 47.43 32.96
N ASN A 302 -6.36 48.14 33.95
CA ASN A 302 -7.46 49.10 33.81
C ASN A 302 -8.75 48.55 33.17
N ASN A 303 -9.07 47.26 33.36
CA ASN A 303 -10.26 46.61 32.79
C ASN A 303 -10.38 46.77 31.25
N SER A 304 -9.23 46.78 30.57
CA SER A 304 -9.15 46.94 29.12
C SER A 304 -8.79 45.63 28.42
N TYR A 305 -9.69 45.15 27.56
CA TYR A 305 -9.43 43.97 26.72
C TYR A 305 -8.39 44.24 25.63
N VAL A 306 -8.08 45.51 25.31
CA VAL A 306 -7.08 45.90 24.29
C VAL A 306 -5.74 45.19 24.53
N THR A 307 -5.23 45.23 25.76
CA THR A 307 -3.97 44.58 26.11
C THR A 307 -4.07 43.06 26.15
N ALA A 308 -5.21 42.51 26.58
CA ALA A 308 -5.44 41.06 26.61
C ALA A 308 -5.41 40.45 25.20
N PHE A 309 -6.06 41.09 24.22
CA PHE A 309 -6.03 40.67 22.81
C PHE A 309 -4.66 40.87 22.15
N LEU A 310 -3.96 41.95 22.48
CA LEU A 310 -2.63 42.25 21.92
C LEU A 310 -1.60 41.21 22.41
N VAL A 311 -1.63 40.87 23.69
CA VAL A 311 -0.77 39.81 24.26
C VAL A 311 -1.17 38.42 23.76
N ALA A 312 -2.47 38.15 23.52
CA ALA A 312 -2.93 36.86 23.01
C ALA A 312 -2.41 36.52 21.60
N GLY A 313 -2.14 37.51 20.75
CA GLY A 313 -1.57 37.24 19.42
C GLY A 313 -0.08 36.85 19.43
N ILE A 314 0.69 37.33 20.41
CA ILE A 314 2.15 37.17 20.47
C ILE A 314 2.59 35.69 20.47
N PRO A 315 2.01 34.78 21.29
CA PRO A 315 2.37 33.36 21.26
C PRO A 315 2.20 32.72 19.87
N SER A 316 1.16 33.08 19.12
CA SER A 316 0.94 32.52 17.78
C SER A 316 2.01 32.98 16.78
N LEU A 317 2.45 34.24 16.84
CA LEU A 317 3.58 34.75 16.06
C LEU A 317 4.90 34.08 16.46
N PHE A 318 5.14 33.93 17.77
CA PHE A 318 6.36 33.31 18.29
C PHE A 318 6.46 31.82 17.93
N GLY A 319 5.34 31.08 18.03
CA GLY A 319 5.26 29.70 17.56
C GLY A 319 5.47 29.58 16.04
N ALA A 320 5.02 30.55 15.24
CA ALA A 320 5.30 30.58 13.80
C ALA A 320 6.80 30.80 13.54
N ALA A 321 7.46 31.68 14.30
CA ALA A 321 8.91 31.85 14.26
C ALA A 321 9.65 30.54 14.66
N ILE A 322 9.21 29.81 15.70
CA ILE A 322 9.77 28.50 16.07
C ILE A 322 9.69 27.51 14.88
N LEU A 323 8.55 27.46 14.18
CA LEU A 323 8.39 26.57 13.04
C LEU A 323 9.30 26.92 11.84
N THR A 324 9.82 28.15 11.73
CA THR A 324 10.85 28.45 10.71
C THR A 324 12.13 27.64 10.95
N PHE A 325 12.47 27.27 12.19
CA PHE A 325 13.62 26.40 12.46
C PHE A 325 13.42 24.97 11.93
N ALA A 326 12.18 24.52 11.75
CA ALA A 326 11.88 23.27 11.05
C ALA A 326 12.12 23.36 9.52
N HIS A 327 12.33 24.56 8.98
CA HIS A 327 12.85 24.79 7.63
C HIS A 327 14.38 25.03 7.60
N ILE A 328 14.93 25.71 8.61
CA ILE A 328 16.34 26.18 8.61
C ILE A 328 17.37 25.04 8.59
N LYS A 329 17.04 23.84 9.09
CA LYS A 329 17.88 22.66 8.85
C LYS A 329 17.42 21.86 7.63
N LYS A 330 18.08 22.14 6.48
CA LYS A 330 18.27 21.17 5.38
C LYS A 330 19.25 20.07 5.81
N GLU A 331 18.96 19.41 6.93
CA GLU A 331 19.72 18.24 7.38
C GLU A 331 19.36 17.08 6.47
N GLN A 332 20.35 16.70 5.64
CA GLN A 332 20.30 15.73 4.55
C GLN A 332 18.90 15.46 3.97
N GLN A 333 18.68 16.09 2.81
CA GLN A 333 18.22 15.30 1.67
C GLN A 333 19.10 14.04 1.64
N PHE A 334 18.58 12.91 2.12
CA PHE A 334 19.16 11.61 1.82
C PHE A 334 19.14 11.54 0.29
N ASP A 335 20.31 11.50 -0.36
CA ASP A 335 20.43 11.89 -1.75
C ASP A 335 19.62 11.00 -2.71
N LEU A 336 18.37 11.39 -2.88
CA LEU A 336 17.69 11.35 -4.15
C LEU A 336 18.33 12.45 -5.00
N GLU A 337 19.53 12.14 -5.53
CA GLU A 337 20.00 12.81 -6.73
C GLU A 337 18.89 12.72 -7.78
N GLN A 338 18.49 13.88 -8.29
CA GLN A 338 17.58 13.92 -9.42
C GLN A 338 18.27 13.26 -10.64
N PRO A 339 17.47 12.85 -11.63
CA PRO A 339 17.59 13.65 -12.85
C PRO A 339 16.41 14.61 -12.99
N LYS A 340 16.78 15.89 -13.17
CA LYS A 340 15.99 16.94 -13.80
C LYS A 340 15.46 16.38 -15.14
N SER A 341 14.28 16.70 -15.66
CA SER A 341 13.36 17.82 -15.38
C SER A 341 11.96 17.57 -16.01
N TRP A 342 10.93 18.20 -15.43
CA TRP A 342 9.83 18.99 -16.05
C TRP A 342 9.48 18.81 -17.55
N ASN A 343 8.25 18.94 -18.08
CA ASN A 343 6.90 19.34 -17.62
C ASN A 343 5.90 18.89 -18.73
N THR A 344 4.61 18.59 -18.51
CA THR A 344 3.43 19.50 -18.53
C THR A 344 2.14 18.64 -18.59
N GLY A 345 0.95 19.24 -18.33
CA GLY A 345 -0.30 18.80 -19.01
C GLY A 345 -1.36 18.03 -18.20
N ILE A 346 -2.43 18.74 -17.84
CA ILE A 346 -3.77 18.31 -17.37
C ILE A 346 -4.78 18.91 -18.42
N PRO A 347 -6.10 18.58 -18.61
CA PRO A 347 -7.04 17.59 -18.00
C PRO A 347 -7.96 16.77 -18.98
N SER A 348 -8.81 15.89 -18.39
CA SER A 348 -10.21 15.54 -18.80
C SER A 348 -10.44 14.71 -20.09
N LEU A 349 -11.59 14.01 -20.32
CA LEU A 349 -12.97 14.13 -19.80
C LEU A 349 -13.80 12.82 -20.02
N GLY A 350 -14.80 12.53 -19.17
CA GLY A 350 -16.01 11.73 -19.49
C GLY A 350 -15.98 10.19 -19.27
N THR A 351 -16.86 9.52 -18.49
CA THR A 351 -18.35 9.34 -18.55
C THR A 351 -18.80 8.35 -19.64
N ILE A 352 -19.74 7.40 -19.49
CA ILE A 352 -20.67 7.05 -18.38
C ILE A 352 -21.34 5.66 -18.67
N ASP A 353 -21.93 5.02 -17.63
CA ASP A 353 -22.90 3.89 -17.64
C ASP A 353 -22.49 2.51 -18.28
N ASP A 354 -22.98 1.34 -17.85
CA ASP A 354 -24.13 1.05 -16.95
C ASP A 354 -24.00 -0.29 -16.15
N VAL A 355 -24.29 -0.26 -14.83
CA VAL A 355 -25.13 -1.23 -14.06
C VAL A 355 -24.71 -2.76 -13.93
N LYS A 356 -24.80 -3.47 -12.78
CA LYS A 356 -25.82 -3.47 -11.69
C LYS A 356 -25.34 -4.01 -10.29
N LYS A 357 -25.57 -3.22 -9.24
CA LYS A 357 -25.97 -3.52 -7.83
C LYS A 357 -25.40 -4.69 -6.98
N PRO A 358 -25.02 -4.37 -5.71
CA PRO A 358 -25.32 -5.17 -4.53
C PRO A 358 -26.51 -4.61 -3.68
N SER A 359 -26.78 -5.28 -2.56
CA SER A 359 -27.93 -5.22 -1.64
C SER A 359 -28.50 -3.84 -1.24
N SER A 360 -29.83 -3.81 -1.10
CA SER A 360 -30.64 -2.67 -0.66
C SER A 360 -30.84 -2.59 0.85
N GLU A 361 -30.11 -1.69 1.54
CA GLU A 361 -30.62 -1.01 2.75
C GLU A 361 -29.80 0.24 3.18
N PHE A 362 -29.31 1.04 2.23
CA PHE A 362 -28.59 2.28 2.53
C PHE A 362 -28.82 3.40 1.48
N PRO A 363 -30.03 4.00 1.40
CA PRO A 363 -30.09 5.43 1.06
C PRO A 363 -31.33 6.17 1.63
N VAL A 364 -31.38 6.42 2.94
CA VAL A 364 -32.39 7.35 3.53
C VAL A 364 -31.77 8.69 3.96
N ILE A 365 -30.54 8.67 4.48
CA ILE A 365 -29.92 9.83 5.16
C ILE A 365 -29.43 10.92 4.19
N LEU A 366 -29.00 10.57 2.97
CA LEU A 366 -28.42 11.56 2.04
C LEU A 366 -29.46 12.42 1.29
N LYS A 367 -30.74 12.00 1.27
CA LYS A 367 -31.82 12.73 0.56
C LYS A 367 -32.47 13.86 1.38
N SER A 368 -32.29 13.88 2.70
CA SER A 368 -32.80 14.98 3.55
C SER A 368 -31.88 16.21 3.50
N VAL A 369 -30.56 16.01 3.54
CA VAL A 369 -29.56 17.10 3.65
C VAL A 369 -29.50 17.99 2.40
N VAL A 370 -29.77 17.45 1.21
CA VAL A 370 -29.65 18.19 -0.07
C VAL A 370 -30.90 19.02 -0.41
N ARG A 371 -32.06 18.74 0.24
CA ARG A 371 -33.33 19.42 -0.08
C ARG A 371 -33.46 20.84 0.49
N THR A 372 -32.58 21.25 1.40
CA THR A 372 -32.69 22.54 2.12
C THR A 372 -31.89 23.67 1.48
N ALA A 373 -31.21 23.45 0.35
CA ALA A 373 -30.23 24.37 -0.22
C ALA A 373 -30.59 24.95 -1.63
N SER A 374 -31.87 24.93 -2.02
CA SER A 374 -32.30 25.40 -3.35
C SER A 374 -33.51 26.35 -3.30
N SER A 375 -33.27 27.61 -2.94
CA SER A 375 -34.25 28.70 -3.01
C SER A 375 -33.63 30.01 -3.56
N VAL A 376 -33.23 29.99 -4.84
CA VAL A 376 -32.85 31.20 -5.61
C VAL A 376 -33.46 31.11 -7.03
N PRO A 377 -34.16 32.16 -7.54
CA PRO A 377 -34.87 32.08 -8.83
C PRO A 377 -33.98 31.99 -10.08
N ARG A 378 -34.48 31.31 -11.12
CA ARG A 378 -33.77 31.03 -12.40
C ARG A 378 -34.00 32.09 -13.49
N SER A 379 -33.73 33.37 -13.22
CA SER A 379 -33.94 34.46 -14.21
C SER A 379 -32.68 35.06 -14.83
N LEU A 380 -31.47 34.70 -14.37
CA LEU A 380 -30.24 35.43 -14.71
C LEU A 380 -29.19 34.70 -15.58
N VAL A 381 -29.45 33.48 -16.05
CA VAL A 381 -28.45 32.69 -16.81
C VAL A 381 -29.03 32.24 -18.15
N ARG A 382 -29.08 33.17 -19.12
CA ARG A 382 -29.57 32.90 -20.48
C ARG A 382 -28.87 33.73 -21.56
N THR A 383 -27.54 33.74 -21.54
CA THR A 383 -26.73 34.36 -22.62
C THR A 383 -25.47 33.55 -22.89
N LEU A 384 -25.20 33.30 -24.17
CA LEU A 384 -23.99 32.69 -24.74
C LEU A 384 -23.73 31.20 -24.44
N SER A 385 -23.37 30.32 -25.37
CA SER A 385 -23.67 30.17 -26.83
C SER A 385 -22.97 28.89 -27.32
N ASN A 386 -23.70 27.98 -27.99
CA ASN A 386 -23.08 26.85 -28.72
C ASN A 386 -22.46 27.31 -30.05
N PRO A 387 -21.49 26.55 -30.58
CA PRO A 387 -21.51 26.27 -32.03
C PRO A 387 -21.23 24.80 -32.43
N PHE A 388 -22.14 24.25 -33.25
CA PHE A 388 -21.95 23.17 -34.27
C PHE A 388 -21.60 21.71 -33.81
N PRO A 389 -21.76 20.69 -34.70
CA PRO A 389 -23.01 20.34 -35.39
C PRO A 389 -23.35 18.82 -35.35
N LYS A 390 -24.48 18.43 -35.96
CA LYS A 390 -25.06 17.07 -36.03
C LYS A 390 -24.25 16.08 -36.89
N ILE A 391 -24.40 14.78 -36.60
CA ILE A 391 -24.32 13.67 -37.57
C ILE A 391 -25.60 12.82 -37.44
N HIS A 392 -26.06 12.22 -38.55
CA HIS A 392 -27.38 11.64 -38.76
C HIS A 392 -27.51 10.13 -38.47
N ASP A 393 -28.77 9.70 -38.43
CA ASP A 393 -29.30 8.35 -38.16
C ASP A 393 -29.02 7.31 -39.27
N SER A 394 -29.09 6.02 -38.90
CA SER A 394 -29.78 4.88 -39.58
C SER A 394 -29.18 3.54 -39.13
N ALA A 395 -29.84 2.37 -39.08
CA ALA A 395 -31.21 1.90 -38.85
C ALA A 395 -31.25 0.39 -39.21
N ALA A 396 -32.02 -0.41 -38.45
CA ALA A 396 -32.65 -1.69 -38.82
C ALA A 396 -31.86 -3.01 -39.10
N PHE A 397 -32.16 -4.01 -38.25
CA PHE A 397 -32.59 -5.40 -38.55
C PHE A 397 -32.10 -6.17 -39.80
N ILE A 398 -31.74 -7.45 -39.60
CA ILE A 398 -32.54 -8.64 -39.99
C ILE A 398 -31.96 -9.94 -39.36
N THR A 399 -32.84 -10.86 -38.95
CA THR A 399 -32.52 -12.24 -38.54
C THR A 399 -32.89 -13.22 -39.65
N SER A 400 -32.10 -14.28 -39.87
CA SER A 400 -32.60 -15.50 -40.52
C SER A 400 -31.83 -16.76 -40.11
N SER A 401 -32.57 -17.86 -39.99
CA SER A 401 -32.18 -19.19 -39.52
C SER A 401 -31.48 -20.06 -40.57
N GLY A 402 -30.70 -21.06 -40.15
CA GLY A 402 -30.16 -22.10 -41.04
C GLY A 402 -29.60 -23.32 -40.29
N ASN A 403 -30.42 -24.37 -40.17
CA ASN A 403 -30.19 -25.65 -39.49
C ASN A 403 -28.82 -26.34 -39.74
N CYS A 404 -28.28 -27.02 -38.73
CA CYS A 404 -28.15 -28.50 -38.72
C CYS A 404 -27.63 -29.06 -37.38
N GLU A 405 -28.24 -30.17 -36.96
CA GLU A 405 -27.98 -31.00 -35.76
C GLU A 405 -27.83 -32.47 -36.24
N PRO A 406 -27.63 -33.54 -35.41
CA PRO A 406 -27.07 -33.67 -34.05
C PRO A 406 -26.15 -34.92 -33.86
N ARG A 407 -25.82 -35.27 -32.59
CA ARG A 407 -25.29 -36.58 -32.05
C ARG A 407 -23.78 -36.83 -32.29
N LEU A 408 -23.05 -37.57 -31.44
CA LEU A 408 -23.38 -38.70 -30.54
C LEU A 408 -22.78 -38.59 -29.11
N SER A 409 -23.41 -39.29 -28.16
CA SER A 409 -22.86 -39.72 -26.87
C SER A 409 -22.60 -41.25 -26.89
N VAL A 410 -22.42 -41.89 -25.71
CA VAL A 410 -22.10 -43.34 -25.48
C VAL A 410 -20.60 -43.62 -25.64
N SER A 411 -19.77 -43.77 -24.60
CA SER A 411 -19.74 -44.72 -23.46
C SER A 411 -19.53 -46.18 -23.88
N ASP A 412 -18.28 -46.65 -23.86
CA ASP A 412 -17.93 -48.05 -23.51
C ASP A 412 -16.40 -48.28 -23.42
N ILE A 413 -16.02 -49.52 -23.11
CA ILE A 413 -14.65 -50.08 -23.04
C ILE A 413 -13.92 -49.84 -21.70
N LEU A 414 -14.42 -50.54 -20.68
CA LEU A 414 -13.55 -51.34 -19.81
C LEU A 414 -13.01 -52.53 -20.60
N GLN A 415 -11.69 -52.80 -20.57
CA GLN A 415 -11.16 -54.17 -20.47
C GLN A 415 -9.66 -54.18 -20.14
N ARG A 416 -9.27 -55.08 -19.23
CA ARG A 416 -7.87 -55.45 -18.95
C ARG A 416 -7.35 -56.38 -20.05
N PRO A 417 -6.03 -56.57 -20.12
CA PRO A 417 -5.53 -57.94 -20.16
C PRO A 417 -4.57 -58.24 -19.01
N SER A 418 -4.70 -59.46 -18.47
CA SER A 418 -3.75 -60.10 -17.57
C SER A 418 -2.81 -61.00 -18.36
N THR A 419 -1.50 -60.93 -18.08
CA THR A 419 -0.55 -62.01 -18.43
C THR A 419 0.33 -62.35 -17.25
N THR A 420 0.35 -63.65 -16.92
CA THR A 420 1.11 -64.28 -15.85
C THR A 420 2.55 -64.60 -16.28
N GLY A 421 3.50 -64.51 -15.35
CA GLY A 421 4.86 -65.02 -15.50
C GLY A 421 5.49 -65.29 -14.13
N HIS A 422 5.93 -66.53 -13.88
CA HIS A 422 6.46 -66.99 -12.58
C HIS A 422 7.97 -66.76 -12.41
N GLY A 423 8.41 -66.74 -11.14
CA GLY A 423 9.80 -66.76 -10.68
C GLY A 423 9.93 -66.08 -9.30
N ASN A 424 9.76 -66.80 -8.19
CA ASN A 424 10.85 -67.31 -7.31
C ASN A 424 11.95 -66.26 -7.05
N VAL A 425 12.37 -65.88 -5.85
CA VAL A 425 12.31 -66.43 -4.46
C VAL A 425 12.61 -65.23 -3.51
N ASP A 426 12.27 -65.15 -2.22
CA ASP A 426 11.97 -66.16 -1.19
C ASP A 426 10.89 -65.66 -0.16
N THR A 427 10.59 -66.49 0.84
CA THR A 427 9.93 -66.15 2.12
C THR A 427 10.87 -66.39 3.30
N TYR A 428 10.91 -65.50 4.31
CA TYR A 428 11.27 -65.93 5.67
C TYR A 428 10.36 -65.31 6.74
N GLN A 429 9.95 -66.16 7.67
CA GLN A 429 9.08 -65.85 8.79
C GLN A 429 9.83 -65.15 9.93
N THR A 430 9.03 -64.53 10.80
CA THR A 430 9.36 -64.17 12.18
C THR A 430 10.26 -65.18 12.90
N SER A 431 11.37 -64.70 13.45
CA SER A 431 12.06 -65.37 14.55
C SER A 431 12.33 -64.36 15.67
N THR A 432 11.94 -64.74 16.89
CA THR A 432 12.20 -64.00 18.12
C THR A 432 13.70 -63.98 18.42
N LEU A 433 14.27 -62.79 18.65
CA LEU A 433 15.62 -62.64 19.17
C LEU A 433 15.56 -62.14 20.61
N SER A 434 16.07 -62.99 21.52
CA SER A 434 16.22 -62.70 22.95
C SER A 434 17.19 -61.54 23.17
N LEU A 435 16.83 -60.58 24.04
CA LEU A 435 17.82 -59.62 24.56
C LEU A 435 18.84 -60.36 25.44
N GLY A 436 20.04 -60.55 24.89
CA GLY A 436 21.23 -60.84 25.67
C GLY A 436 21.69 -59.57 26.40
N SER A 437 22.00 -59.71 27.68
CA SER A 437 22.42 -58.61 28.55
C SER A 437 23.83 -58.10 28.24
N THR A 438 23.96 -56.87 27.74
CA THR A 438 25.16 -56.03 27.96
C THR A 438 24.75 -54.56 28.08
N THR A 439 24.93 -54.02 29.28
CA THR A 439 24.61 -52.63 29.65
C THR A 439 25.69 -51.65 29.15
N GLU A 440 25.54 -51.12 27.93
CA GLU A 440 26.34 -49.97 27.48
C GLU A 440 25.49 -48.85 26.83
N THR A 441 25.16 -47.86 27.66
CA THR A 441 24.97 -46.43 27.33
C THR A 441 24.25 -46.04 26.02
N VAL A 442 22.95 -46.35 25.94
CA VAL A 442 21.98 -45.81 24.96
C VAL A 442 22.10 -44.29 24.70
N PRO A 443 22.42 -43.38 25.66
CA PRO A 443 22.51 -41.95 25.38
C PRO A 443 23.55 -41.57 24.31
N HIS A 444 24.68 -42.28 24.24
CA HIS A 444 25.80 -41.86 23.38
C HIS A 444 25.55 -42.14 21.89
N PHE A 445 24.79 -43.18 21.56
CA PHE A 445 24.42 -43.50 20.18
C PHE A 445 23.39 -42.51 19.62
N LEU A 446 22.38 -42.13 20.42
CA LEU A 446 21.41 -41.10 20.03
C LEU A 446 22.08 -39.74 19.79
N LEU A 447 23.00 -39.34 20.66
CA LEU A 447 23.76 -38.08 20.52
C LEU A 447 24.63 -38.07 19.25
N LYS A 448 25.40 -39.14 18.99
CA LYS A 448 26.18 -39.26 17.74
C LYS A 448 25.31 -39.20 16.49
N THR A 449 24.12 -39.81 16.52
CA THR A 449 23.19 -39.78 15.39
C THR A 449 22.62 -38.38 15.17
N LEU A 450 22.30 -37.65 16.25
CA LEU A 450 21.82 -36.26 16.19
C LEU A 450 22.89 -35.27 15.67
N ASP A 451 24.15 -35.44 16.06
CA ASP A 451 25.22 -34.57 15.59
C ASP A 451 25.61 -34.86 14.13
N HIS A 452 25.58 -36.13 13.69
CA HIS A 452 25.76 -36.45 12.27
C HIS A 452 24.64 -35.90 11.37
N ILE A 453 23.39 -35.83 11.89
CA ILE A 453 22.26 -35.15 11.22
C ILE A 453 22.44 -33.63 11.19
N ARG A 454 23.15 -33.02 12.14
CA ARG A 454 23.48 -31.58 12.14
C ARG A 454 24.56 -31.22 11.13
N GLU A 455 25.59 -32.04 10.98
CA GLU A 455 26.71 -31.78 10.05
C GLU A 455 26.26 -31.79 8.57
N LEU A 456 25.27 -32.61 8.21
CA LEU A 456 24.74 -32.71 6.84
C LEU A 456 23.87 -31.52 6.40
N HIS A 457 23.56 -30.56 7.28
CA HIS A 457 22.65 -29.45 6.97
C HIS A 457 23.10 -28.08 7.53
N PRO A 458 23.91 -27.31 6.79
CA PRO A 458 24.29 -25.96 7.20
C PRO A 458 23.09 -25.00 7.19
N ALA A 459 22.80 -24.41 8.35
CA ALA A 459 21.93 -23.24 8.58
C ALA A 459 20.49 -23.31 8.02
N ARG A 460 19.62 -24.12 8.65
CA ARG A 460 18.14 -24.00 8.49
C ARG A 460 17.56 -22.92 9.41
N PRO A 461 16.44 -22.25 9.04
CA PRO A 461 15.67 -21.41 9.94
C PRO A 461 15.10 -22.20 11.13
N THR A 462 14.84 -21.51 12.25
CA THR A 462 14.48 -22.15 13.52
C THR A 462 13.13 -22.89 13.51
N VAL A 463 13.07 -23.98 14.29
CA VAL A 463 12.00 -24.99 14.33
C VAL A 463 10.58 -24.44 14.62
N LYS A 464 10.45 -23.20 15.12
CA LYS A 464 9.15 -22.52 15.27
C LYS A 464 8.36 -22.38 13.96
N ALA A 465 9.00 -22.44 12.79
CA ALA A 465 8.34 -22.36 11.49
C ALA A 465 7.51 -23.61 11.11
N ALA A 466 7.74 -24.77 11.75
CA ALA A 466 7.13 -26.04 11.34
C ALA A 466 5.70 -26.28 11.86
N ARG A 467 5.16 -25.41 12.73
CA ARG A 467 3.85 -25.58 13.41
C ARG A 467 2.63 -25.00 12.67
N LYS A 468 2.80 -24.48 11.46
CA LYS A 468 1.70 -23.99 10.62
C LYS A 468 1.82 -24.63 9.24
N GLY A 469 0.75 -25.26 8.76
CA GLY A 469 0.73 -25.97 7.48
C GLY A 469 0.88 -25.03 6.28
N LEU A 470 2.12 -24.75 5.87
CA LEU A 470 2.42 -24.00 4.65
C LEU A 470 2.04 -24.82 3.42
N GLN A 471 1.26 -24.24 2.51
CA GLN A 471 0.92 -24.81 1.21
C GLN A 471 1.31 -23.85 0.09
N ARG A 472 1.87 -24.42 -0.98
CA ARG A 472 2.72 -23.69 -1.92
C ARG A 472 2.43 -24.07 -3.38
N TYR A 473 2.37 -23.08 -4.27
CA TYR A 473 1.74 -23.23 -5.61
C TYR A 473 2.54 -22.70 -6.81
N SER A 474 2.47 -23.36 -7.97
CA SER A 474 3.03 -22.97 -9.29
C SER A 474 2.13 -23.57 -10.41
N ARG A 475 1.96 -23.07 -11.65
CA ARG A 475 2.91 -22.56 -12.66
C ARG A 475 2.20 -21.81 -13.84
N ILE A 476 3.01 -21.09 -14.65
CA ILE A 476 2.82 -20.55 -16.02
C ILE A 476 1.88 -19.36 -16.28
N LEU A 477 2.49 -18.22 -16.64
CA LEU A 477 1.92 -17.08 -17.38
C LEU A 477 2.08 -17.16 -18.90
N ARG A 478 1.06 -16.72 -19.65
CA ARG A 478 1.18 -16.22 -21.03
C ARG A 478 1.08 -14.68 -21.01
N LYS A 479 2.17 -13.96 -21.27
CA LYS A 479 2.24 -12.49 -21.06
C LYS A 479 2.23 -11.66 -22.35
N ARG A 480 1.54 -10.50 -22.29
CA ARG A 480 1.68 -9.34 -23.20
C ARG A 480 2.09 -8.16 -22.28
N THR A 481 3.18 -7.46 -22.58
CA THR A 481 3.86 -6.63 -21.56
C THR A 481 3.38 -5.19 -21.51
N ARG A 482 2.23 -4.96 -20.85
CA ARG A 482 1.88 -3.68 -20.22
C ARG A 482 2.31 -3.62 -18.73
N PHE A 483 3.41 -4.29 -18.36
CA PHE A 483 3.86 -4.47 -16.96
C PHE A 483 5.31 -4.06 -16.72
N ASN A 484 5.60 -3.45 -15.57
CA ASN A 484 6.92 -2.94 -15.19
C ASN A 484 7.87 -4.03 -14.63
N GLY A 485 7.97 -5.17 -15.33
CA GLY A 485 8.76 -6.34 -14.92
C GLY A 485 7.92 -7.44 -14.29
N ILE A 486 8.58 -8.36 -13.56
CA ILE A 486 7.92 -9.49 -12.89
C ILE A 486 7.79 -9.30 -11.37
N GLN A 487 8.85 -8.81 -10.71
CA GLN A 487 8.92 -8.67 -9.26
C GLN A 487 8.40 -7.29 -8.81
N SER A 488 7.66 -7.24 -7.69
CA SER A 488 7.19 -6.00 -7.09
C SER A 488 8.35 -5.09 -6.66
N GLN A 489 8.23 -3.79 -6.94
CA GLN A 489 9.25 -2.77 -6.67
C GLN A 489 8.72 -1.75 -5.66
N LYS A 490 9.08 -1.92 -4.37
CA LYS A 490 8.67 -1.07 -3.21
C LYS A 490 8.92 0.46 -3.35
N LYS A 491 9.49 0.96 -4.45
CA LYS A 491 9.88 2.38 -4.62
C LYS A 491 9.61 3.01 -6.00
N LYS A 492 9.11 2.28 -7.01
CA LYS A 492 8.88 2.85 -8.37
C LYS A 492 7.71 2.20 -9.12
N GLN A 493 6.49 2.64 -8.82
CA GLN A 493 5.39 2.58 -9.78
C GLN A 493 5.66 3.64 -10.86
N PHE A 494 5.87 3.21 -12.10
CA PHE A 494 5.96 4.11 -13.25
C PHE A 494 4.58 4.25 -13.91
N TYR A 495 4.26 5.44 -14.36
CA TYR A 495 3.04 5.73 -15.10
C TYR A 495 3.35 5.63 -16.60
N ALA A 496 2.67 4.72 -17.28
CA ALA A 496 2.44 4.82 -18.72
C ALA A 496 0.97 5.22 -18.89
N ASP A 497 0.73 6.29 -19.64
CA ASP A 497 -0.61 6.76 -20.02
C ASP A 497 -1.60 6.93 -18.85
N GLY A 498 -1.10 7.42 -17.71
CA GLY A 498 -1.90 7.68 -16.50
C GLY A 498 -2.36 6.44 -15.73
N ARG A 499 -2.08 5.22 -16.21
CA ARG A 499 -2.38 3.96 -15.50
C ARG A 499 -1.18 3.56 -14.63
N ILE A 500 -1.46 3.02 -13.44
CA ILE A 500 -0.42 2.43 -12.60
C ILE A 500 0.06 1.15 -13.29
N VAL A 501 1.30 1.16 -13.80
CA VAL A 501 1.90 0.00 -14.46
C VAL A 501 2.37 -0.97 -13.37
N LYS A 502 1.42 -1.72 -12.81
CA LYS A 502 1.66 -2.74 -11.78
C LYS A 502 2.67 -3.78 -12.26
N THR A 503 3.26 -4.49 -11.30
CA THR A 503 4.12 -5.64 -11.58
C THR A 503 3.30 -6.93 -11.66
N VAL A 504 3.82 -7.96 -12.32
CA VAL A 504 3.12 -9.28 -12.37
C VAL A 504 2.91 -9.84 -10.97
N GLN A 505 3.91 -9.72 -10.10
CA GLN A 505 3.81 -10.13 -8.71
C GLN A 505 2.66 -9.43 -7.98
N GLU A 506 2.64 -8.10 -8.02
CA GLU A 506 1.65 -7.26 -7.35
C GLU A 506 0.22 -7.61 -7.80
N GLU A 507 0.01 -7.91 -9.09
CA GLU A 507 -1.33 -8.27 -9.56
C GLU A 507 -1.77 -9.69 -9.21
N ILE A 508 -0.84 -10.63 -9.09
CA ILE A 508 -1.13 -11.96 -8.55
C ILE A 508 -1.38 -11.90 -7.04
N GLU A 509 -0.65 -11.05 -6.31
CA GLU A 509 -0.88 -10.78 -4.89
C GLU A 509 -2.26 -10.13 -4.66
N ASN A 510 -2.68 -9.20 -5.53
CA ASN A 510 -4.04 -8.62 -5.52
C ASN A 510 -5.14 -9.65 -5.83
N GLY A 511 -4.93 -10.54 -6.82
CA GLY A 511 -5.90 -11.59 -7.14
C GLY A 511 -6.04 -12.63 -6.04
N LEU A 512 -4.93 -12.96 -5.37
CA LEU A 512 -4.94 -13.84 -4.19
C LEU A 512 -5.62 -13.17 -2.99
N SER A 513 -5.48 -11.85 -2.81
CA SER A 513 -5.92 -11.19 -1.58
C SER A 513 -7.44 -11.12 -1.40
N ILE A 514 -8.19 -11.21 -2.51
CA ILE A 514 -9.65 -11.32 -2.52
C ILE A 514 -10.14 -12.55 -1.73
N HIS A 515 -9.37 -13.64 -1.71
CA HIS A 515 -9.78 -14.92 -1.13
C HIS A 515 -8.86 -15.42 0.00
N PHE A 516 -7.60 -14.98 0.07
CA PHE A 516 -6.56 -15.62 0.88
C PHE A 516 -5.70 -14.66 1.73
N GLY A 517 -6.21 -13.47 2.08
CA GLY A 517 -5.51 -12.52 2.99
C GLY A 517 -4.48 -11.64 2.27
N THR A 518 -3.28 -11.43 2.81
CA THR A 518 -2.21 -10.68 2.10
C THR A 518 -0.97 -11.56 1.89
N PRO A 519 -1.06 -12.58 1.02
CA PRO A 519 0.00 -13.58 0.92
C PRO A 519 1.18 -13.07 0.08
N LYS A 520 2.39 -13.52 0.43
CA LYS A 520 3.64 -13.02 -0.14
C LYS A 520 4.15 -13.93 -1.26
N LEU A 521 4.27 -13.39 -2.47
CA LEU A 521 4.68 -14.14 -3.66
C LEU A 521 6.19 -14.08 -3.91
N TYR A 522 6.75 -15.17 -4.42
CA TYR A 522 8.16 -15.32 -4.77
C TYR A 522 8.33 -15.85 -6.20
N THR A 523 9.01 -15.08 -7.06
CA THR A 523 9.18 -15.41 -8.48
C THR A 523 10.42 -16.28 -8.75
N SER A 524 10.36 -17.15 -9.76
CA SER A 524 11.51 -17.98 -10.16
C SER A 524 12.65 -17.20 -10.84
N SER A 525 12.40 -15.97 -11.29
CA SER A 525 13.40 -15.08 -11.87
C SER A 525 13.13 -13.61 -11.56
N ARG A 526 14.18 -12.78 -11.67
CA ARG A 526 14.13 -11.31 -11.59
C ARG A 526 14.38 -10.73 -12.99
N THR A 527 13.40 -10.83 -13.87
CA THR A 527 13.50 -10.31 -15.24
C THR A 527 13.41 -8.78 -15.24
N ASP A 528 14.11 -8.13 -16.18
CA ASP A 528 14.02 -6.67 -16.37
C ASP A 528 12.59 -6.24 -16.78
N ALA A 529 12.29 -4.94 -16.61
CA ALA A 529 11.09 -4.34 -17.18
C ALA A 529 11.10 -4.49 -18.72
N GLY A 530 9.92 -4.74 -19.29
CA GLY A 530 9.75 -5.03 -20.72
C GLY A 530 10.15 -6.45 -21.17
N VAL A 531 10.63 -7.33 -20.28
CA VAL A 531 10.87 -8.74 -20.61
C VAL A 531 9.57 -9.55 -20.50
N HIS A 532 9.33 -10.41 -21.49
CA HIS A 532 8.17 -11.30 -21.56
C HIS A 532 8.37 -12.60 -20.77
N ALA A 533 7.29 -13.33 -20.54
CA ALA A 533 7.31 -14.70 -20.03
C ALA A 533 6.30 -15.55 -20.80
N ILE A 534 6.78 -16.70 -21.29
CA ILE A 534 5.96 -17.78 -21.90
C ILE A 534 5.73 -18.87 -20.85
N ASN A 535 6.75 -19.13 -20.03
CA ASN A 535 6.64 -20.04 -18.90
C ASN A 535 7.50 -19.54 -17.75
N THR A 536 6.83 -19.14 -16.67
CA THR A 536 7.46 -18.75 -15.41
C THR A 536 6.79 -19.51 -14.28
N ALA A 537 7.56 -19.68 -13.22
CA ALA A 537 7.12 -20.32 -12.01
C ALA A 537 7.17 -19.31 -10.86
N LEU A 538 6.27 -19.50 -9.93
CA LEU A 538 6.10 -18.66 -8.76
C LEU A 538 5.86 -19.59 -7.58
N HIS A 539 5.91 -19.05 -6.37
CA HIS A 539 5.42 -19.75 -5.19
C HIS A 539 4.90 -18.73 -4.19
N VAL A 540 3.88 -19.12 -3.45
CA VAL A 540 3.23 -18.34 -2.40
C VAL A 540 2.96 -19.30 -1.25
N ASP A 541 3.03 -18.81 -0.02
CA ASP A 541 2.67 -19.59 1.15
C ASP A 541 1.30 -19.07 1.65
N LEU A 542 0.27 -19.92 1.66
CA LEU A 542 -1.09 -19.56 2.12
C LEU A 542 -1.35 -20.13 3.52
N GLU A 543 -1.94 -19.32 4.42
CA GLU A 543 -2.49 -19.82 5.68
C GLU A 543 -3.90 -20.41 5.45
N CYS A 544 -4.15 -21.62 5.96
CA CYS A 544 -5.47 -22.24 5.91
C CYS A 544 -6.13 -22.26 7.30
N PRO A 545 -7.40 -21.86 7.45
CA PRO A 545 -8.16 -22.09 8.67
C PRO A 545 -8.23 -23.59 9.01
N SER A 546 -8.08 -23.93 10.29
CA SER A 546 -7.95 -25.31 10.81
C SER A 546 -9.08 -26.28 10.41
N VAL A 547 -10.21 -25.74 9.92
CA VAL A 547 -11.43 -26.47 9.57
C VAL A 547 -11.46 -26.94 8.10
N VAL A 548 -10.62 -26.37 7.22
CA VAL A 548 -10.76 -26.52 5.75
C VAL A 548 -9.68 -27.41 5.10
N GLY A 549 -8.54 -27.62 5.76
CA GLY A 549 -7.51 -28.57 5.31
C GLY A 549 -6.58 -28.03 4.21
N VAL A 550 -6.68 -28.59 2.99
CA VAL A 550 -5.88 -28.18 1.82
C VAL A 550 -6.77 -27.37 0.89
N TYR A 551 -6.34 -26.17 0.47
CA TYR A 551 -7.10 -25.43 -0.55
C TYR A 551 -7.04 -26.17 -1.89
N ASP A 552 -8.20 -26.36 -2.52
CA ASP A 552 -8.32 -26.94 -3.87
C ASP A 552 -7.44 -26.13 -4.86
N PRO A 553 -6.41 -26.76 -5.47
CA PRO A 553 -5.57 -26.11 -6.45
C PRO A 553 -6.37 -25.58 -7.66
N ASP A 554 -7.42 -26.30 -8.08
CA ASP A 554 -8.23 -25.89 -9.22
C ASP A 554 -9.13 -24.69 -8.88
N TYR A 555 -9.58 -24.55 -7.63
CA TYR A 555 -10.27 -23.36 -7.15
C TYR A 555 -9.36 -22.13 -7.22
N ILE A 556 -8.12 -22.22 -6.73
CA ILE A 556 -7.13 -21.13 -6.83
C ILE A 556 -6.87 -20.77 -8.30
N ASN A 557 -6.72 -21.77 -9.16
CA ASN A 557 -6.49 -21.60 -10.60
C ASN A 557 -7.66 -20.85 -11.27
N ARG A 558 -8.90 -21.29 -11.03
CA ARG A 558 -10.12 -20.64 -11.54
C ARG A 558 -10.28 -19.22 -11.01
N ALA A 559 -10.12 -19.02 -9.70
CA ALA A 559 -10.29 -17.72 -9.05
C ALA A 559 -9.31 -16.67 -9.60
N LEU A 560 -8.02 -17.01 -9.71
CA LEU A 560 -7.01 -16.10 -10.25
C LEU A 560 -7.24 -15.78 -11.72
N ASN A 561 -7.55 -16.77 -12.56
CA ASN A 561 -7.82 -16.52 -13.97
C ASN A 561 -9.07 -15.66 -14.19
N LYS A 562 -10.14 -15.90 -13.43
CA LYS A 562 -11.36 -15.07 -13.45
C LYS A 562 -11.05 -13.63 -13.04
N TYR A 563 -10.29 -13.43 -11.97
CA TYR A 563 -9.82 -12.11 -11.57
C TYR A 563 -9.03 -11.41 -12.68
N PHE A 564 -8.08 -12.10 -13.34
CA PHE A 564 -7.29 -11.49 -14.41
C PHE A 564 -8.11 -11.12 -15.65
N GLU A 565 -9.18 -11.87 -15.93
CA GLU A 565 -10.17 -11.54 -16.95
C GLU A 565 -10.98 -10.29 -16.56
N GLU A 566 -11.50 -10.24 -15.32
CA GLU A 566 -12.27 -9.10 -14.78
C GLU A 566 -11.48 -7.78 -14.73
N VAL A 567 -10.16 -7.82 -14.48
CA VAL A 567 -9.29 -6.62 -14.49
C VAL A 567 -8.57 -6.35 -15.83
N GLU A 568 -8.90 -7.10 -16.89
CA GLU A 568 -8.32 -6.99 -18.24
C GLU A 568 -6.78 -7.09 -18.31
N VAL A 569 -6.17 -7.86 -17.41
CA VAL A 569 -4.70 -7.99 -17.31
C VAL A 569 -4.18 -9.21 -18.06
N GLU A 570 -3.07 -9.03 -18.75
CA GLU A 570 -2.51 -10.04 -19.66
C GLU A 570 -1.64 -11.06 -18.91
N ILE A 571 -2.29 -11.73 -17.95
CA ILE A 571 -1.78 -12.77 -17.05
C ILE A 571 -2.73 -13.96 -17.18
N ARG A 572 -2.17 -15.17 -17.09
CA ARG A 572 -2.92 -16.42 -16.95
C ARG A 572 -2.17 -17.28 -15.94
N ILE A 573 -2.85 -18.17 -15.24
CA ILE A 573 -2.26 -19.31 -14.55
C ILE A 573 -2.67 -20.54 -15.34
N ARG A 574 -1.72 -21.39 -15.77
CA ARG A 574 -2.09 -22.65 -16.45
C ARG A 574 -2.37 -23.75 -15.45
N GLU A 575 -1.59 -23.81 -14.39
CA GLU A 575 -1.57 -24.91 -13.45
C GLU A 575 -1.37 -24.38 -12.04
N VAL A 576 -1.89 -25.09 -11.05
CA VAL A 576 -1.66 -24.81 -9.63
C VAL A 576 -1.34 -26.16 -9.00
N LEU A 577 -0.09 -26.34 -8.56
CA LEU A 577 0.39 -27.59 -7.97
C LEU A 577 0.85 -27.35 -6.53
N PRO A 578 0.37 -28.13 -5.56
CA PRO A 578 0.95 -28.11 -4.22
C PRO A 578 2.36 -28.71 -4.23
N VAL A 579 3.29 -28.07 -3.52
CA VAL A 579 4.69 -28.51 -3.39
C VAL A 579 5.16 -28.45 -1.94
N SER A 580 6.24 -29.18 -1.64
CA SER A 580 6.86 -29.26 -0.31
C SER A 580 7.20 -27.90 0.31
N GLN A 581 7.13 -27.81 1.64
CA GLN A 581 7.59 -26.67 2.44
C GLN A 581 9.07 -26.28 2.18
N TYR A 582 9.86 -27.14 1.55
CA TYR A 582 11.25 -26.87 1.16
C TYR A 582 11.42 -26.33 -0.28
N PHE A 583 10.40 -26.37 -1.14
CA PHE A 583 10.47 -25.88 -2.52
C PHE A 583 10.56 -24.34 -2.59
N HIS A 584 11.62 -23.78 -3.15
CA HIS A 584 11.67 -22.35 -3.44
C HIS A 584 11.77 -22.12 -4.95
N SER A 585 10.73 -21.54 -5.56
CA SER A 585 10.63 -21.26 -7.02
C SER A 585 11.92 -20.72 -7.64
N ARG A 586 12.66 -19.85 -6.94
CA ARG A 586 13.99 -19.39 -7.38
C ARG A 586 15.15 -20.36 -7.14
N TYR A 587 15.30 -20.94 -5.96
CA TYR A 587 16.52 -21.67 -5.58
C TYR A 587 16.48 -23.17 -5.95
N SER A 588 15.29 -23.77 -6.02
CA SER A 588 15.08 -25.17 -6.41
C SER A 588 15.06 -25.41 -7.92
N ALA A 589 15.13 -24.37 -8.76
CA ALA A 589 15.10 -24.51 -10.22
C ALA A 589 16.43 -25.11 -10.74
N SER A 590 16.34 -26.22 -11.47
CA SER A 590 17.50 -26.90 -12.08
C SER A 590 18.06 -26.09 -13.24
N SER A 591 17.18 -25.55 -14.08
CA SER A 591 17.56 -24.73 -15.24
C SER A 591 16.54 -23.63 -15.54
N ARG A 592 16.96 -22.67 -16.35
CA ARG A 592 16.12 -21.63 -16.95
C ARG A 592 16.45 -21.54 -18.44
N THR A 593 15.42 -21.52 -19.27
CA THR A 593 15.54 -21.30 -20.71
C THR A 593 15.01 -19.91 -21.05
N TYR A 594 15.85 -19.10 -21.68
CA TYR A 594 15.46 -17.83 -22.29
C TYR A 594 15.36 -18.00 -23.81
N LEU A 595 14.40 -17.30 -24.42
CA LEU A 595 14.27 -17.16 -25.86
C LEU A 595 14.43 -15.67 -26.20
N TYR A 596 15.27 -15.33 -27.18
CA TYR A 596 15.33 -14.00 -27.76
C TYR A 596 14.89 -14.04 -29.22
N ARG A 597 13.89 -13.24 -29.60
CA ARG A 597 13.39 -13.17 -30.99
C ARG A 597 14.00 -11.98 -31.73
N LEU A 598 14.74 -12.26 -32.79
CA LEU A 598 15.46 -11.30 -33.63
C LEU A 598 14.96 -11.38 -35.08
N GLY A 599 14.46 -10.27 -35.63
CA GLY A 599 14.18 -10.13 -37.06
C GLY A 599 15.34 -9.45 -37.78
N VAL A 600 15.68 -9.92 -38.97
CA VAL A 600 16.69 -9.32 -39.85
C VAL A 600 16.02 -8.91 -41.16
N TYR A 601 16.09 -7.63 -41.53
CA TYR A 601 15.60 -7.18 -42.84
C TYR A 601 16.50 -7.70 -43.96
N LYS A 602 15.91 -8.37 -44.94
CA LYS A 602 16.63 -8.97 -46.08
C LYS A 602 17.22 -7.92 -47.04
N ASN A 603 16.58 -6.76 -47.17
CA ASN A 603 17.01 -5.70 -48.08
C ASN A 603 17.75 -4.57 -47.34
N SER A 604 18.95 -4.20 -47.83
CA SER A 604 19.81 -3.15 -47.27
C SER A 604 19.29 -1.73 -47.50
N SER A 605 18.40 -1.51 -48.49
CA SER A 605 17.81 -0.19 -48.77
C SER A 605 16.99 0.37 -47.60
N ILE A 606 16.53 -0.49 -46.68
CA ILE A 606 15.79 -0.10 -45.48
C ILE A 606 16.78 0.36 -44.39
N LEU A 607 17.48 1.47 -44.67
CA LEU A 607 18.40 2.13 -43.73
C LEU A 607 17.69 2.57 -42.45
N ASN A 608 16.40 2.92 -42.54
CA ASN A 608 15.61 3.33 -41.39
C ASN A 608 14.13 2.92 -41.55
N PRO A 609 13.68 1.80 -40.95
CA PRO A 609 12.35 1.24 -41.18
C PRO A 609 11.20 2.23 -40.95
N ARG A 610 11.34 3.11 -39.95
CA ARG A 610 10.35 4.14 -39.60
C ARG A 610 10.12 5.19 -40.69
N LEU A 611 11.12 5.46 -41.53
CA LEU A 611 11.01 6.38 -42.67
C LEU A 611 10.53 5.68 -43.95
N SER A 612 10.60 4.35 -44.01
CA SER A 612 10.26 3.56 -45.19
C SER A 612 8.77 3.20 -45.32
N GLY A 613 7.91 3.63 -44.39
CA GLY A 613 6.48 3.24 -44.32
C GLY A 613 6.22 1.77 -43.92
N LYS A 614 7.19 0.86 -44.15
CA LYS A 614 7.14 -0.54 -43.72
C LYS A 614 7.26 -0.64 -42.19
N THR A 615 6.11 -0.63 -41.52
CA THR A 615 5.97 -0.88 -40.09
C THR A 615 5.74 -2.36 -39.81
N LEU A 616 6.17 -2.84 -38.63
CA LEU A 616 5.98 -4.25 -38.25
C LEU A 616 4.49 -4.61 -38.16
N PRO A 617 4.12 -5.88 -38.38
CA PRO A 617 2.79 -6.37 -38.05
C PRO A 617 2.50 -6.07 -36.58
N ILE A 618 1.29 -5.58 -36.26
CA ILE A 618 0.91 -5.15 -34.90
C ILE A 618 1.09 -6.25 -33.85
N VAL A 619 1.02 -7.52 -34.27
CA VAL A 619 1.27 -8.70 -33.42
C VAL A 619 2.74 -8.89 -33.02
N GLU A 620 3.70 -8.31 -33.75
CA GLU A 620 5.15 -8.37 -33.44
C GLU A 620 5.67 -7.10 -32.74
N TRP A 621 4.83 -6.06 -32.58
CA TRP A 621 5.19 -4.84 -31.87
C TRP A 621 5.62 -5.13 -30.43
N SER A 622 6.78 -4.60 -30.04
CA SER A 622 7.40 -4.87 -28.73
C SER A 622 7.49 -6.37 -28.39
N ARG A 623 7.70 -7.22 -29.41
CA ARG A 623 7.84 -8.68 -29.28
C ARG A 623 8.95 -9.28 -30.14
N LEU A 624 9.30 -8.60 -31.22
CA LEU A 624 10.41 -8.94 -32.10
C LEU A 624 11.39 -7.76 -32.14
N HIS A 625 12.66 -7.97 -31.79
CA HIS A 625 13.69 -6.95 -32.01
C HIS A 625 14.15 -7.06 -33.46
N VAL A 626 14.15 -5.97 -34.23
CA VAL A 626 14.48 -6.03 -35.66
C VAL A 626 15.69 -5.16 -36.00
N VAL A 627 16.59 -5.72 -36.81
CA VAL A 627 17.83 -5.07 -37.26
C VAL A 627 17.87 -4.97 -38.80
N SER A 628 18.44 -3.88 -39.29
CA SER A 628 18.75 -3.69 -40.72
C SER A 628 19.92 -4.55 -41.18
N SER A 629 19.95 -4.87 -42.47
CA SER A 629 21.14 -5.38 -43.17
C SER A 629 22.20 -4.27 -43.37
N PRO A 630 23.48 -4.60 -43.65
CA PRO A 630 24.04 -5.95 -43.72
C PRO A 630 24.08 -6.64 -42.34
N PHE A 631 23.89 -7.96 -42.34
CA PHE A 631 23.91 -8.79 -41.15
C PHE A 631 24.39 -10.20 -41.53
N ASP A 632 25.57 -10.57 -41.06
CA ASP A 632 26.23 -11.85 -41.32
C ASP A 632 25.71 -12.92 -40.33
N ILE A 633 24.87 -13.83 -40.83
CA ILE A 633 24.23 -14.88 -40.02
C ILE A 633 25.26 -15.95 -39.61
N ASP A 634 26.26 -16.22 -40.44
CA ASP A 634 27.25 -17.27 -40.17
C ASP A 634 28.17 -16.82 -39.03
N LYS A 635 28.65 -15.57 -39.05
CA LYS A 635 29.36 -14.97 -37.91
C LYS A 635 28.49 -14.85 -36.66
N PHE A 636 27.18 -14.63 -36.81
CA PHE A 636 26.24 -14.61 -35.68
C PHE A 636 26.14 -15.98 -34.99
N GLN A 637 26.14 -17.07 -35.78
CA GLN A 637 26.16 -18.44 -35.27
C GLN A 637 27.53 -18.83 -34.70
N GLU A 638 28.63 -18.52 -35.41
CA GLU A 638 29.99 -18.84 -34.98
C GLU A 638 30.31 -18.18 -33.62
N GLY A 639 30.03 -16.89 -33.48
CA GLY A 639 30.24 -16.16 -32.23
C GLY A 639 29.43 -16.69 -31.05
N ALA A 640 28.30 -17.37 -31.30
CA ALA A 640 27.44 -17.90 -30.24
C ALA A 640 28.13 -19.03 -29.45
N SER A 641 28.98 -19.82 -30.12
CA SER A 641 29.80 -20.87 -29.50
C SER A 641 30.69 -20.35 -28.38
N CYS A 642 31.13 -19.09 -28.44
CA CYS A 642 32.04 -18.48 -27.47
C CYS A 642 31.45 -18.39 -26.05
N PHE A 643 30.12 -18.44 -25.92
CA PHE A 643 29.43 -18.31 -24.63
C PHE A 643 29.13 -19.66 -23.95
N LEU A 644 29.31 -20.79 -24.63
CA LEU A 644 29.03 -22.12 -24.08
C LEU A 644 30.04 -22.49 -22.99
N GLY A 645 29.58 -23.18 -21.96
CA GLY A 645 30.42 -23.57 -20.82
C GLY A 645 30.45 -22.54 -19.70
N LEU A 646 31.49 -22.60 -18.86
CA LEU A 646 31.65 -21.79 -17.65
C LEU A 646 32.55 -20.58 -17.91
N HIS A 647 32.02 -19.36 -17.78
CA HIS A 647 32.76 -18.11 -17.99
C HIS A 647 32.46 -17.09 -16.89
N ASP A 648 33.32 -16.07 -16.72
CA ASP A 648 32.98 -14.89 -15.95
C ASP A 648 32.16 -13.92 -16.81
N PHE A 649 30.87 -13.80 -16.50
CA PHE A 649 29.95 -12.94 -17.25
C PHE A 649 29.88 -11.50 -16.70
N ARG A 650 30.83 -11.05 -15.87
CA ARG A 650 30.87 -9.69 -15.27
C ARG A 650 30.69 -8.58 -16.30
N SER A 651 31.47 -8.60 -17.38
CA SER A 651 31.37 -7.64 -18.49
C SER A 651 30.04 -7.71 -19.24
N PHE A 652 29.41 -8.89 -19.28
CA PHE A 652 28.09 -9.10 -19.88
C PHE A 652 26.94 -8.77 -18.91
N ALA A 653 27.23 -8.36 -17.69
CA ALA A 653 26.23 -8.03 -16.69
C ALA A 653 26.05 -6.52 -16.50
N SER A 654 25.04 -6.09 -15.77
CA SER A 654 24.77 -4.66 -15.57
C SER A 654 25.88 -3.98 -14.75
N LYS A 655 26.31 -2.75 -15.14
CA LYS A 655 27.29 -1.91 -14.38
C LYS A 655 26.92 -1.71 -12.90
N LYS A 656 25.66 -1.97 -12.49
CA LYS A 656 25.12 -1.76 -11.11
C LYS A 656 24.98 -3.06 -10.29
N ILE A 657 25.86 -4.03 -10.47
CA ILE A 657 25.86 -5.28 -9.69
C ILE A 657 26.78 -5.11 -8.46
N PRO A 658 26.39 -5.57 -7.25
CA PRO A 658 27.25 -5.50 -6.07
C PRO A 658 28.59 -6.20 -6.30
N LYS A 659 29.69 -5.63 -5.79
CA LYS A 659 31.06 -6.14 -6.02
C LYS A 659 31.22 -7.61 -5.63
N ASP A 660 30.54 -8.06 -4.58
CA ASP A 660 30.62 -9.43 -4.04
C ASP A 660 29.71 -10.44 -4.77
N SER A 661 29.07 -10.04 -5.87
CA SER A 661 28.21 -10.93 -6.63
C SER A 661 29.04 -11.94 -7.41
N VAL A 662 28.85 -13.25 -7.15
CA VAL A 662 29.43 -14.30 -7.98
C VAL A 662 29.01 -14.08 -9.44
N THR A 663 29.95 -13.77 -10.34
CA THR A 663 29.71 -13.50 -11.76
C THR A 663 29.99 -14.69 -12.69
N LEU A 664 30.70 -15.72 -12.20
CA LEU A 664 30.85 -17.00 -12.88
C LEU A 664 29.48 -17.65 -13.14
N ARG A 665 29.17 -17.95 -14.41
CA ARG A 665 27.94 -18.67 -14.80
C ARG A 665 28.26 -19.69 -15.88
N ARG A 666 27.53 -20.81 -15.85
CA ARG A 666 27.54 -21.79 -16.93
C ARG A 666 26.34 -21.55 -17.86
N VAL A 667 26.60 -21.53 -19.17
CA VAL A 667 25.59 -21.65 -20.22
C VAL A 667 25.65 -23.09 -20.73
N ASP A 668 24.54 -23.80 -20.61
CA ASP A 668 24.43 -25.23 -20.90
C ASP A 668 24.04 -25.46 -22.37
N GLU A 669 23.15 -24.63 -22.92
CA GLU A 669 22.79 -24.60 -24.35
C GLU A 669 22.74 -23.16 -24.86
N LEU A 670 23.18 -22.92 -26.10
CA LEU A 670 22.94 -21.67 -26.83
C LEU A 670 22.73 -22.02 -28.31
N ASN A 671 21.47 -22.08 -28.74
CA ASN A 671 21.08 -22.48 -30.08
C ASN A 671 20.38 -21.32 -30.80
N ILE A 672 20.72 -21.10 -32.06
CA ILE A 672 20.07 -20.12 -32.94
C ILE A 672 19.30 -20.93 -33.98
N ILE A 673 17.97 -20.81 -33.98
CA ILE A 673 17.09 -21.57 -34.88
C ILE A 673 16.19 -20.62 -35.69
N PRO A 674 15.69 -21.03 -36.87
CA PRO A 674 14.69 -20.25 -37.60
C PRO A 674 13.42 -20.06 -36.75
N GLY A 675 13.05 -18.81 -36.50
CA GLY A 675 11.88 -18.47 -35.70
C GLY A 675 10.60 -18.38 -36.55
N LYS A 676 9.46 -18.70 -35.95
CA LYS A 676 8.15 -18.59 -36.61
C LYS A 676 7.48 -17.24 -36.28
N PRO A 677 6.78 -16.61 -37.23
CA PRO A 677 5.99 -15.40 -36.99
C PRO A 677 4.75 -15.71 -36.14
N PHE A 678 4.22 -14.71 -35.43
CA PHE A 678 2.97 -14.88 -34.64
C PHE A 678 1.69 -14.88 -35.46
N MET A 679 1.73 -14.44 -36.72
CA MET A 679 0.63 -14.50 -37.68
C MET A 679 1.14 -15.14 -38.97
N ASP A 680 0.27 -15.83 -39.70
CA ASP A 680 0.67 -16.47 -40.96
C ASP A 680 1.14 -15.41 -41.99
N PRO A 681 2.31 -15.60 -42.64
CA PRO A 681 2.83 -14.71 -43.69
C PRO A 681 1.90 -14.41 -44.87
N VAL A 682 0.82 -15.20 -45.05
CA VAL A 682 -0.23 -14.90 -46.03
C VAL A 682 -0.96 -13.59 -45.70
N TRP A 683 -1.15 -13.26 -44.42
CA TRP A 683 -1.93 -12.09 -43.98
C TRP A 683 -1.14 -10.78 -43.94
N ASP A 684 0.20 -10.84 -43.92
CA ASP A 684 1.06 -9.65 -43.93
C ASP A 684 2.34 -9.89 -44.74
N SER A 685 2.47 -9.14 -45.83
CA SER A 685 3.58 -9.28 -46.76
C SER A 685 4.93 -8.89 -46.15
N MET A 686 4.97 -8.16 -45.04
CA MET A 686 6.22 -7.76 -44.39
C MET A 686 7.03 -8.94 -43.87
N TYR A 687 6.39 -10.06 -43.53
CA TYR A 687 7.09 -11.30 -43.17
C TYR A 687 7.93 -11.89 -44.34
N LYS A 688 7.69 -11.48 -45.59
CA LYS A 688 8.54 -11.86 -46.73
C LYS A 688 9.87 -11.10 -46.71
N ASP A 689 9.89 -9.87 -46.19
CA ASP A 689 11.06 -8.98 -46.13
C ASP A 689 11.95 -9.20 -44.87
N ILE A 690 11.48 -9.99 -43.90
CA ILE A 690 12.16 -10.24 -42.62
C ILE A 690 12.48 -11.72 -42.44
N THR A 691 13.72 -12.04 -42.09
CA THR A 691 14.11 -13.37 -41.57
C THR A 691 14.04 -13.34 -40.04
N ILE A 692 13.25 -14.22 -39.43
CA ILE A 692 13.14 -14.33 -37.96
C ILE A 692 14.10 -15.42 -37.44
N LEU A 693 14.87 -15.08 -36.42
CA LEU A 693 15.79 -15.96 -35.70
C LEU A 693 15.39 -16.00 -34.22
N ASP A 694 15.26 -17.22 -33.70
CA ASP A 694 14.92 -17.52 -32.32
C ASP A 694 16.20 -18.02 -31.61
N ILE A 695 16.76 -17.21 -30.72
CA ILE A 695 17.97 -17.53 -29.96
C ILE A 695 17.57 -18.11 -28.60
N LYS A 696 17.71 -19.43 -28.43
CA LYS A 696 17.43 -20.17 -27.20
C LYS A 696 18.71 -20.27 -26.35
N VAL A 697 18.65 -19.85 -25.09
CA VAL A 697 19.78 -19.90 -24.14
C VAL A 697 19.33 -20.63 -22.87
N LYS A 698 19.97 -21.75 -22.53
CA LYS A 698 19.69 -22.55 -21.32
C LYS A 698 20.85 -22.46 -20.33
N GLY A 699 20.52 -22.36 -19.04
CA GLY A 699 21.52 -22.29 -17.97
C GLY A 699 20.88 -22.42 -16.59
N LYS A 700 21.62 -22.90 -15.58
CA LYS A 700 21.17 -22.91 -14.17
C LYS A 700 20.69 -21.53 -13.70
N GLY A 701 21.37 -20.46 -14.10
CA GLY A 701 20.95 -19.09 -13.81
C GLY A 701 21.79 -18.03 -14.52
N PHE A 702 21.25 -16.81 -14.61
CA PHE A 702 21.84 -15.71 -15.37
C PHE A 702 21.92 -14.43 -14.52
N LEU A 703 22.92 -13.60 -14.80
CA LEU A 703 23.06 -12.25 -14.24
C LEU A 703 22.07 -11.29 -14.91
N ARG A 704 21.79 -10.16 -14.23
CA ARG A 704 20.95 -9.10 -14.78
C ARG A 704 21.56 -8.56 -16.07
N THR A 705 20.75 -8.43 -17.12
CA THR A 705 21.13 -8.09 -18.51
C THR A 705 22.03 -9.08 -19.27
N GLN A 706 22.47 -10.21 -18.70
CA GLN A 706 23.42 -11.14 -19.32
C GLN A 706 23.03 -11.57 -20.74
N VAL A 707 21.87 -12.21 -20.90
CA VAL A 707 21.40 -12.72 -22.20
C VAL A 707 21.25 -11.60 -23.23
N ARG A 708 20.80 -10.40 -22.81
CA ARG A 708 20.64 -9.23 -23.68
C ARG A 708 21.97 -8.65 -24.16
N ARG A 709 23.01 -8.78 -23.35
CA ARG A 709 24.38 -8.36 -23.69
C ARG A 709 25.10 -9.39 -24.55
N MET A 710 24.90 -10.69 -24.30
CA MET A 710 25.36 -11.77 -25.19
C MET A 710 24.77 -11.60 -26.61
N VAL A 711 23.43 -11.57 -26.73
CA VAL A 711 22.76 -11.31 -28.02
C VAL A 711 23.19 -9.97 -28.63
N GLY A 712 23.37 -8.94 -27.79
CA GLY A 712 23.89 -7.64 -28.20
C GLY A 712 25.25 -7.68 -28.88
N SER A 713 26.23 -8.37 -28.26
CA SER A 713 27.56 -8.56 -28.83
C SER A 713 27.55 -9.42 -30.11
N LEU A 714 26.67 -10.42 -30.20
CA LEU A 714 26.48 -11.21 -31.43
C LEU A 714 25.93 -10.34 -32.56
N ILE A 715 24.95 -9.47 -32.27
CA ILE A 715 24.42 -8.50 -33.26
C ILE A 715 25.54 -7.54 -33.72
N SER A 716 26.41 -7.09 -32.81
CA SER A 716 27.57 -6.26 -33.18
C SER A 716 28.59 -7.03 -34.05
N LEU A 717 28.85 -8.30 -33.76
CA LEU A 717 29.72 -9.18 -34.57
C LEU A 717 29.16 -9.38 -35.98
N ALA A 718 27.87 -9.73 -36.10
CA ALA A 718 27.17 -9.89 -37.37
C ALA A 718 27.12 -8.61 -38.23
N LYS A 719 27.24 -7.43 -37.59
CA LYS A 719 27.34 -6.12 -38.25
C LYS A 719 28.77 -5.64 -38.48
N GLY A 720 29.78 -6.47 -38.25
CA GLY A 720 31.20 -6.11 -38.41
C GLY A 720 31.73 -5.08 -37.40
N LYS A 721 31.01 -4.83 -36.30
CA LYS A 721 31.39 -3.90 -35.22
C LYS A 721 32.11 -4.57 -34.04
N ALA A 722 32.28 -5.89 -34.10
CA ALA A 722 33.02 -6.68 -33.12
C ALA A 722 33.74 -7.81 -33.86
N SER A 723 34.80 -8.35 -33.24
CA SER A 723 35.45 -9.59 -33.67
C SER A 723 35.20 -10.70 -32.64
N ILE A 724 35.41 -11.96 -33.06
CA ILE A 724 35.28 -13.13 -32.20
C ILE A 724 36.34 -13.10 -31.10
N GLU A 725 37.54 -12.64 -31.43
CA GLU A 725 38.67 -12.42 -30.54
C GLU A 725 38.33 -11.36 -29.49
N GLY A 726 37.63 -10.29 -29.89
CA GLY A 726 37.13 -9.26 -28.98
C GLY A 726 36.10 -9.80 -27.98
N ILE A 727 35.16 -10.65 -28.41
CA ILE A 727 34.20 -11.32 -27.52
C ILE A 727 34.94 -12.26 -26.55
N LYS A 728 35.87 -13.09 -27.05
CA LYS A 728 36.71 -13.98 -26.24
C LYS A 728 37.57 -13.21 -25.23
N ALA A 729 38.13 -12.06 -25.60
CA ALA A 729 38.90 -11.21 -24.70
C ALA A 729 38.04 -10.61 -23.58
N VAL A 730 36.83 -10.14 -23.89
CA VAL A 730 35.89 -9.59 -22.88
C VAL A 730 35.37 -10.68 -21.93
N LEU A 731 35.24 -11.93 -22.38
CA LEU A 731 34.93 -13.09 -21.52
C LEU A 731 36.09 -13.55 -20.63
N LYS A 732 37.34 -13.34 -21.08
CA LYS A 732 38.57 -13.66 -20.32
C LYS A 732 39.03 -12.53 -19.40
N SER A 733 38.40 -11.36 -19.44
CA SER A 733 38.81 -10.20 -18.65
C SER A 733 38.51 -10.39 -17.17
N ASN A 734 39.53 -10.16 -16.32
CA ASN A 734 39.38 -10.12 -14.88
C ASN A 734 38.69 -8.82 -14.39
N GLU A 735 38.50 -7.83 -15.26
CA GLU A 735 37.85 -6.55 -14.97
C GLU A 735 36.57 -6.37 -15.79
N TYR A 736 35.80 -5.32 -15.49
CA TYR A 736 34.63 -4.99 -16.29
C TYR A 736 35.09 -4.33 -17.60
N ALA A 737 34.99 -5.06 -18.72
CA ALA A 737 35.52 -4.67 -20.03
C ALA A 737 34.44 -4.60 -21.12
N TRP A 738 33.21 -4.23 -20.78
CA TRP A 738 32.14 -4.06 -21.79
C TRP A 738 32.48 -2.94 -22.77
N ASN A 739 32.55 -3.28 -24.06
CA ASN A 739 32.73 -2.31 -25.13
C ASN A 739 31.44 -1.51 -25.34
N ASP A 740 31.44 -0.21 -25.01
CA ASP A 740 30.25 0.64 -25.11
C ASP A 740 29.81 0.91 -26.58
N SER A 741 30.59 0.48 -27.60
CA SER A 741 30.12 0.41 -29.00
C SER A 741 29.20 -0.77 -29.30
N TRP A 742 29.12 -1.76 -28.39
CA TRP A 742 28.23 -2.91 -28.52
C TRP A 742 26.81 -2.57 -28.04
N VAL A 743 25.81 -2.91 -28.87
CA VAL A 743 24.42 -2.62 -28.55
C VAL A 743 23.94 -3.57 -27.46
N VAL A 744 23.31 -3.06 -26.40
CA VAL A 744 22.57 -3.92 -25.45
C VAL A 744 21.21 -4.25 -26.05
N ALA A 745 20.94 -5.53 -26.34
CA ALA A 745 19.71 -5.92 -27.04
C ALA A 745 18.45 -5.47 -26.25
N PRO A 746 17.40 -4.95 -26.91
CA PRO A 746 16.19 -4.49 -26.24
C PRO A 746 15.49 -5.58 -25.42
N ALA A 747 14.89 -5.19 -24.29
CA ALA A 747 14.24 -6.12 -23.35
C ALA A 747 13.03 -6.85 -23.95
N TYR A 748 12.28 -6.16 -24.83
CA TYR A 748 11.04 -6.65 -25.42
C TYR A 748 11.20 -7.79 -26.44
N GLY A 749 12.42 -8.07 -26.88
CA GLY A 749 12.74 -9.26 -27.67
C GLY A 749 13.02 -10.51 -26.80
N LEU A 750 13.19 -10.36 -25.48
CA LEU A 750 13.54 -11.44 -24.56
C LEU A 750 12.29 -12.01 -23.87
N TYR A 751 12.24 -13.34 -23.80
CA TYR A 751 11.22 -14.14 -23.16
C TYR A 751 11.87 -15.09 -22.17
N LEU A 752 11.35 -15.17 -20.93
CA LEU A 752 11.58 -16.36 -20.10
C LEU A 752 10.70 -17.48 -20.66
N ALA A 753 11.34 -18.43 -21.33
CA ALA A 753 10.69 -19.46 -22.15
C ALA A 753 10.37 -20.72 -21.34
N ASP A 754 11.26 -21.16 -20.44
CA ASP A 754 10.99 -22.25 -19.50
C ASP A 754 11.81 -22.18 -18.20
N VAL A 755 11.35 -22.92 -17.17
CA VAL A 755 12.00 -23.08 -15.86
C VAL A 755 11.78 -24.51 -15.40
N GLU A 756 12.86 -25.28 -15.36
CA GLU A 756 12.83 -26.70 -14.97
C GLU A 756 13.10 -26.85 -13.46
N TYR A 757 12.52 -27.90 -12.87
CA TYR A 757 12.71 -28.28 -11.47
C TYR A 757 12.97 -29.79 -11.39
N PRO A 758 13.78 -30.28 -10.44
CA PRO A 758 13.89 -31.71 -10.19
C PRO A 758 12.56 -32.27 -9.73
N SER A 759 12.14 -33.42 -10.29
CA SER A 759 10.84 -34.06 -10.04
C SER A 759 10.59 -34.30 -8.55
N GLU A 760 11.64 -34.59 -7.78
CA GLU A 760 11.62 -34.81 -6.33
C GLU A 760 11.07 -33.61 -5.56
N VAL A 761 11.44 -32.38 -5.93
CA VAL A 761 10.98 -31.16 -5.23
C VAL A 761 9.54 -30.78 -5.61
N LEU A 762 8.98 -31.47 -6.62
CA LEU A 762 7.57 -31.38 -7.05
C LEU A 762 6.73 -32.57 -6.53
N LYS A 763 7.31 -33.52 -5.79
CA LYS A 763 6.55 -34.63 -5.19
C LYS A 763 5.59 -34.11 -4.11
N ARG A 764 4.43 -34.74 -4.01
CA ARG A 764 3.36 -34.44 -3.05
C ARG A 764 3.66 -35.03 -1.67
N ASP A 765 4.80 -34.69 -1.09
CA ASP A 765 5.16 -35.10 0.26
C ASP A 765 4.41 -34.22 1.28
N TYR A 766 3.10 -34.46 1.37
CA TYR A 766 2.23 -33.90 2.40
C TYR A 766 2.32 -34.74 3.66
N ILE A 767 2.95 -34.21 4.70
CA ILE A 767 2.65 -34.63 6.06
C ILE A 767 1.35 -33.92 6.45
N ARG A 768 0.26 -34.67 6.68
CA ARG A 768 -0.98 -34.08 7.20
C ARG A 768 -0.74 -33.64 8.65
N PRO A 769 -1.02 -32.38 9.03
CA PRO A 769 -0.84 -31.93 10.42
C PRO A 769 -1.59 -32.82 11.43
N CYS A 770 -2.78 -33.30 11.06
CA CYS A 770 -3.61 -34.17 11.90
C CYS A 770 -3.00 -35.55 12.22
N GLU A 771 -2.02 -36.04 11.45
CA GLU A 771 -1.34 -37.31 11.75
C GLU A 771 -0.21 -37.09 12.79
N ILE A 772 0.33 -35.87 12.89
CA ILE A 772 1.36 -35.51 13.89
C ILE A 772 0.73 -35.42 15.29
N ASP A 773 -0.46 -34.82 15.42
CA ASP A 773 -1.11 -34.68 16.74
C ASP A 773 -1.53 -36.03 17.36
N VAL A 774 -1.71 -37.09 16.56
CA VAL A 774 -1.99 -38.44 17.11
C VAL A 774 -0.68 -39.13 17.50
N GLY A 775 0.33 -39.13 16.63
CA GLY A 775 1.61 -39.80 16.89
C GLY A 775 2.49 -39.13 17.95
N LEU A 776 2.47 -37.79 18.02
CA LEU A 776 3.26 -37.03 18.98
C LEU A 776 2.65 -37.04 20.38
N ASN A 777 1.32 -37.02 20.51
CA ASN A 777 0.67 -37.19 21.81
C ASN A 777 0.87 -38.62 22.31
N ALA A 778 0.66 -39.66 21.48
CA ALA A 778 0.97 -41.04 21.87
C ALA A 778 2.45 -41.24 22.27
N ALA A 779 3.39 -40.53 21.63
CA ALA A 779 4.81 -40.56 22.02
C ALA A 779 5.10 -39.76 23.30
N LEU A 780 4.35 -38.70 23.60
CA LEU A 780 4.46 -37.93 24.84
C LEU A 780 3.84 -38.70 26.01
N ASP A 781 2.68 -39.32 25.82
CA ASP A 781 2.02 -40.19 26.80
C ASP A 781 2.96 -41.34 27.21
N VAL A 782 3.60 -42.01 26.24
CA VAL A 782 4.61 -43.06 26.50
C VAL A 782 5.84 -42.52 27.23
N VAL A 783 6.26 -41.28 26.96
CA VAL A 783 7.39 -40.65 27.67
C VAL A 783 7.02 -40.23 29.08
N GLU A 784 5.78 -39.79 29.34
CA GLU A 784 5.30 -39.52 30.70
C GLU A 784 5.09 -40.82 31.49
N ASP A 785 4.54 -41.89 30.90
CA ASP A 785 4.43 -43.21 31.53
C ASP A 785 5.79 -43.79 31.93
N ILE A 786 6.79 -43.74 31.02
CA ILE A 786 8.17 -44.17 31.33
C ILE A 786 8.75 -43.34 32.47
N LYS A 787 8.49 -42.03 32.50
CA LYS A 787 9.02 -41.14 33.53
C LYS A 787 8.39 -41.40 34.89
N ILE A 788 7.08 -41.62 34.95
CA ILE A 788 6.33 -42.02 36.15
C ILE A 788 6.83 -43.38 36.67
N GLN A 789 7.15 -44.33 35.79
CA GLN A 789 7.76 -45.61 36.19
C GLN A 789 9.17 -45.41 36.79
N THR A 790 10.03 -44.59 36.19
CA THR A 790 11.36 -44.31 36.79
C THR A 790 11.27 -43.57 38.13
N GLU A 791 10.33 -42.63 38.30
CA GLU A 791 10.12 -41.92 39.57
C GLU A 791 9.46 -42.81 40.66
N THR A 792 8.85 -43.95 40.30
CA THR A 792 8.32 -44.93 41.27
C THR A 792 9.27 -46.08 41.60
N GLU A 793 10.32 -46.32 40.79
CA GLU A 793 11.41 -47.25 41.13
C GLU A 793 12.52 -46.59 41.97
N GLU A 794 12.70 -45.26 41.95
CA GLU A 794 13.62 -44.56 42.88
C GLU A 794 13.06 -44.36 44.30
N VAL A 795 11.80 -44.75 44.55
CA VAL A 795 11.08 -44.58 45.85
C VAL A 795 10.70 -45.92 46.49
N LYS A 796 11.31 -47.03 46.05
CA LYS A 796 11.22 -48.37 46.65
C LYS A 796 12.60 -48.98 46.90
#